data_AF-A0A6G9YYF5-F1
#
_entry.id   AF-A0A6G9YYF5-F1
#
_cell.length_a   1.000
_cell.length_b   1.000
_cell.length_c   1.000
_cell.angle_alpha   90.00
_cell.angle_beta   90.00
_cell.angle_gamma   90.00
#
_symmetry.space_group_name_H-M   'P 1'
#
loop_
_entity.id
_entity.type
_entity.pdbx_description
1 polymer ?
#
loop_
_entity_poly.entity_id
_entity_poly.type
_entity_poly.pdbx_seq_one_letter_code
_entity_poly.pdbx_strand_id
1 'polypeptide(L)'
;MGHQPRRRRRGAAAARGVDGRFRRHRAGPRLPLARTRPGSGDRPRAAGAAGRPGRAAGAGEPLPIRPRRGRFRADRRPVAGAAAARTAAVGGRPRRRRARRGRARALGGRARTLARPAAAAAARPHARPSGRHRQYRGHRRHPDRPGRIRRSAPGVRRPAHGGTVIVHTRLATELAPADGYAEWTRRVAEAETLAAQGIPVRIALLASYTTEFLTELLPLAGARAGLAPELLRFPFGQLEQVLFDPQSPLREGDYVVLSGTHHDLVDSVEENVRRWVGLWDAAARLGVRAIQLGFAPPATDTYGPVAWRTPQSRSGLVRAVNAALTEQAAGRVLYIDTEQLAAQVGLSRWEDPRSWYRVRQPFAPDSLPWLATAIADTVASDRGLSARCVVLDLDGTLWGGILGEDGIDGIRIGTGPDGEAFAEFQRYLRALTERGVLLAVASKNDRDLALRAIAEAPGMVLGVDDFTCIVADWRPKSEQLQEISDRVRLGLGSMVFVDDNRAECEQVAAAHPEVRTVTLPASPAKFPALLASLPWLHPGSLSDEDFARQRSYQALAAAEQLATGRTLDEFLAGLQMEAVIEPINSTTIDRAAQLVAKTNQFNLTTRRHTQTQVLKISEDPQWFSVTLRLRDRFADHGIVGVLLAEDRGGVAEIDTLLLSCRVIGRGAEDNLLAAVAEWARARGCSRLLGRYLSTPRNALVSELYPSRGFVADADADTAGDETTVGSPYGYDLTDGVPPRSPHIREAQLHHGH
;
A
#
# COMPACT_ATOMS: atom_id res chain seq x y z
N MET A 1 -6.15 -9.09 -60.67
CA MET A 1 -6.34 -8.42 -61.98
C MET A 1 -7.81 -8.58 -62.36
N GLY A 2 -8.45 -7.60 -63.02
CA GLY A 2 -9.83 -7.73 -63.48
C GLY A 2 -10.64 -6.42 -63.48
N HIS A 3 -11.47 -6.27 -64.51
CA HIS A 3 -12.30 -5.13 -64.94
C HIS A 3 -13.09 -4.31 -63.89
N GLN A 4 -13.02 -2.97 -64.01
CA GLN A 4 -14.09 -2.06 -64.54
C GLN A 4 -15.58 -2.55 -64.64
N PRO A 5 -16.60 -1.65 -64.79
CA PRO A 5 -16.76 -0.26 -64.30
C PRO A 5 -18.24 0.14 -63.96
N ARG A 6 -18.50 1.47 -63.83
CA ARG A 6 -19.77 2.24 -64.08
C ARG A 6 -20.93 2.32 -63.04
N ARG A 7 -20.99 3.52 -62.42
CA ARG A 7 -22.09 4.54 -62.48
C ARG A 7 -23.57 4.15 -62.26
N ARG A 8 -24.24 4.92 -61.38
CA ARG A 8 -25.46 5.71 -61.69
C ARG A 8 -25.47 7.06 -60.92
N ARG A 9 -26.41 7.98 -61.25
CA ARG A 9 -26.50 9.40 -60.80
C ARG A 9 -27.96 9.78 -60.45
N ARG A 10 -28.14 10.77 -59.55
CA ARG A 10 -29.18 11.85 -59.44
C ARG A 10 -29.52 12.10 -57.94
N GLY A 11 -29.77 13.30 -57.41
CA GLY A 11 -29.58 14.71 -57.85
C GLY A 11 -28.90 15.51 -56.70
N ALA A 12 -28.36 16.73 -56.83
CA ALA A 12 -28.93 18.00 -57.34
C ALA A 12 -30.12 18.51 -56.48
N ALA A 13 -30.16 19.75 -55.95
CA ALA A 13 -29.41 20.99 -56.26
C ALA A 13 -28.91 21.71 -54.96
N ALA A 14 -27.77 22.43 -54.92
CA ALA A 14 -27.53 23.86 -55.30
C ALA A 14 -28.23 24.89 -54.37
N ALA A 15 -27.65 26.03 -53.96
CA ALA A 15 -26.29 26.64 -54.07
C ALA A 15 -26.11 27.62 -52.86
N ARG A 16 -25.04 28.40 -52.62
CA ARG A 16 -23.87 28.93 -53.38
C ARG A 16 -22.62 28.97 -52.47
N GLY A 17 -21.53 29.63 -52.89
CA GLY A 17 -20.36 29.95 -52.05
C GLY A 17 -19.45 31.02 -52.68
N VAL A 18 -18.42 31.49 -51.95
CA VAL A 18 -17.29 32.34 -52.43
C VAL A 18 -16.01 31.95 -51.66
N ASP A 19 -14.84 32.22 -52.27
CA ASP A 19 -13.47 31.82 -51.91
C ASP A 19 -12.92 32.16 -50.50
N GLY A 20 -11.84 31.45 -50.12
CA GLY A 20 -11.00 31.79 -48.97
C GLY A 20 -9.85 30.82 -48.67
N ARG A 21 -8.77 30.81 -49.47
CA ARG A 21 -7.54 30.04 -49.13
C ARG A 21 -6.79 30.70 -47.96
N PHE A 22 -6.56 29.99 -46.84
CA PHE A 22 -5.44 30.31 -45.94
C PHE A 22 -4.87 29.08 -45.19
N ARG A 23 -3.54 29.07 -45.02
CA ARG A 23 -2.83 28.08 -44.19
C ARG A 23 -3.08 28.37 -42.71
N ARG A 24 -3.19 27.33 -41.87
CA ARG A 24 -3.05 27.46 -40.40
C ARG A 24 -1.83 26.66 -39.91
N HIS A 25 -0.83 27.36 -39.39
CA HIS A 25 0.21 26.76 -38.55
C HIS A 25 -0.31 26.60 -37.11
N ARG A 26 0.24 25.64 -36.37
CA ARG A 26 0.09 25.56 -34.91
C ARG A 26 0.85 26.73 -34.26
N ALA A 27 0.27 27.31 -33.22
CA ALA A 27 0.97 28.18 -32.27
C ALA A 27 0.50 27.84 -30.85
N GLY A 28 1.44 27.62 -29.94
CA GLY A 28 1.21 27.59 -28.49
C GLY A 28 1.86 28.82 -27.85
N PRO A 29 1.41 29.25 -26.66
CA PRO A 29 1.92 30.47 -26.03
C PRO A 29 3.35 30.28 -25.49
N ARG A 30 4.15 31.35 -25.55
CA ARG A 30 5.46 31.46 -24.89
C ARG A 30 5.44 32.65 -23.93
N LEU A 31 6.10 32.49 -22.78
CA LEU A 31 6.35 33.55 -21.81
C LEU A 31 7.30 34.62 -22.37
N PRO A 32 7.09 35.92 -22.10
CA PRO A 32 8.08 36.97 -22.34
C PRO A 32 8.95 37.22 -21.10
N LEU A 33 10.26 37.39 -21.32
CA LEU A 33 11.19 38.01 -20.36
C LEU A 33 11.41 39.47 -20.77
N ALA A 34 11.50 40.37 -19.79
CA ALA A 34 11.91 41.76 -20.00
C ALA A 34 12.93 42.19 -18.94
N ARG A 35 13.95 42.94 -19.36
CA ARG A 35 14.94 43.61 -18.51
C ARG A 35 15.15 45.03 -19.02
N THR A 36 14.99 46.02 -18.15
CA THR A 36 15.64 47.34 -18.29
C THR A 36 15.72 48.05 -16.93
N ARG A 37 16.72 48.92 -16.82
CA ARG A 37 17.02 49.90 -15.76
C ARG A 37 17.51 51.16 -16.53
N PRO A 38 17.51 52.41 -15.98
CA PRO A 38 18.11 52.72 -14.67
C PRO A 38 17.52 53.94 -13.89
N GLY A 39 18.14 54.25 -12.73
CA GLY A 39 18.40 55.65 -12.30
C GLY A 39 17.59 56.24 -11.12
N SER A 40 18.29 56.62 -10.04
CA SER A 40 17.90 57.57 -8.95
C SER A 40 16.60 57.31 -8.15
N GLY A 41 16.47 57.75 -6.88
CA GLY A 41 17.41 58.44 -5.98
C GLY A 41 16.83 58.62 -4.56
N ASP A 42 17.68 59.11 -3.64
CA ASP A 42 17.40 59.69 -2.30
C ASP A 42 16.78 58.89 -1.13
N ARG A 43 17.11 59.38 0.08
CA ARG A 43 16.66 59.01 1.44
C ARG A 43 16.54 60.28 2.30
N PRO A 44 15.64 60.30 3.30
CA PRO A 44 15.98 60.66 4.68
C PRO A 44 16.13 59.39 5.56
N ARG A 45 16.93 59.25 6.64
CA ARG A 45 17.19 60.08 7.85
C ARG A 45 15.94 60.26 8.73
N ALA A 46 15.94 60.05 10.05
CA ALA A 46 16.86 59.42 11.03
C ALA A 46 16.00 59.03 12.29
N ALA A 47 16.42 58.55 13.47
CA ALA A 47 17.67 58.23 14.20
C ALA A 47 17.26 57.23 15.35
N GLY A 48 18.10 56.65 16.23
CA GLY A 48 19.57 56.60 16.39
C GLY A 48 19.98 56.09 17.80
N ALA A 49 21.30 55.92 18.02
CA ALA A 49 22.01 55.75 19.33
C ALA A 49 21.69 54.52 20.23
N ALA A 50 22.63 53.94 21.00
CA ALA A 50 24.12 53.97 20.99
C ALA A 50 24.69 52.78 21.82
N GLY A 51 25.96 52.38 21.60
CA GLY A 51 26.67 51.39 22.45
C GLY A 51 27.91 50.73 21.82
N ARG A 52 29.12 51.14 22.25
CA ARG A 52 30.47 50.61 21.92
C ARG A 52 31.48 51.20 22.94
N PRO A 53 32.75 50.75 23.10
CA PRO A 53 33.66 50.07 22.13
C PRO A 53 34.36 48.79 22.69
N GLY A 54 35.29 48.09 22.00
CA GLY A 54 35.75 48.14 20.60
C GLY A 54 37.22 47.69 20.38
N ARG A 55 37.70 47.73 19.11
CA ARG A 55 39.08 47.42 18.60
C ARG A 55 39.56 45.94 18.77
N ALA A 56 40.42 45.36 17.92
CA ALA A 56 41.19 45.79 16.73
C ALA A 56 41.12 44.68 15.64
N ALA A 57 40.92 44.96 14.34
CA ALA A 57 41.86 45.43 13.30
C ALA A 57 42.83 44.36 12.72
N GLY A 58 42.71 44.09 11.41
CA GLY A 58 43.56 43.20 10.61
C GLY A 58 42.85 42.82 9.29
N ALA A 59 43.52 42.93 8.13
CA ALA A 59 42.89 42.81 6.81
C ALA A 59 43.81 42.20 5.74
N GLY A 60 43.22 41.62 4.67
CA GLY A 60 43.93 41.16 3.47
C GLY A 60 43.06 40.30 2.54
N GLU A 61 42.84 40.74 1.30
CA GLU A 61 42.09 40.02 0.26
C GLU A 61 42.99 39.12 -0.64
N PRO A 62 42.42 38.13 -1.36
CA PRO A 62 43.19 37.14 -2.12
C PRO A 62 43.31 37.43 -3.64
N LEU A 63 44.32 36.82 -4.30
CA LEU A 63 44.42 36.71 -5.76
C LEU A 63 44.95 35.33 -6.21
N PRO A 64 44.41 34.71 -7.29
CA PRO A 64 44.83 33.40 -7.80
C PRO A 64 45.63 33.47 -9.13
N ILE A 65 46.32 32.37 -9.52
CA ILE A 65 46.78 32.13 -10.91
C ILE A 65 47.01 30.63 -11.21
N ARG A 66 47.07 30.26 -12.50
CA ARG A 66 47.00 28.89 -13.05
C ARG A 66 48.38 28.22 -13.34
N PRO A 67 48.45 26.90 -13.64
CA PRO A 67 49.68 26.08 -13.51
C PRO A 67 50.58 26.00 -14.75
N ARG A 68 51.76 25.38 -14.59
CA ARG A 68 52.73 25.03 -15.66
C ARG A 68 52.90 23.52 -15.87
N ARG A 69 53.35 23.14 -17.08
CA ARG A 69 53.74 21.77 -17.49
C ARG A 69 55.26 21.56 -17.36
N GLY A 70 55.68 20.31 -17.20
CA GLY A 70 57.06 19.83 -17.40
C GLY A 70 57.11 18.56 -18.28
N ARG A 71 58.24 18.30 -18.94
CA ARG A 71 58.54 17.12 -19.79
C ARG A 71 60.06 16.82 -19.71
N PHE A 72 60.52 15.79 -20.43
CA PHE A 72 61.90 15.28 -20.56
C PHE A 72 62.39 14.39 -19.41
N ARG A 73 63.19 13.34 -19.64
CA ARG A 73 63.42 12.52 -20.87
C ARG A 73 63.82 11.10 -20.43
N ALA A 74 63.97 10.16 -21.38
CA ALA A 74 64.38 8.78 -21.12
C ALA A 74 65.77 8.48 -21.70
N ASP A 75 66.44 7.44 -21.18
CA ASP A 75 67.56 6.77 -21.86
C ASP A 75 67.52 5.23 -21.69
N ARG A 76 68.45 4.50 -22.32
CA ARG A 76 68.19 3.13 -22.84
C ARG A 76 69.07 1.97 -22.32
N ARG A 77 68.40 0.89 -21.85
CA ARG A 77 68.64 -0.57 -22.14
C ARG A 77 70.03 -1.20 -21.80
N PRO A 78 70.20 -2.55 -21.92
CA PRO A 78 69.27 -3.69 -21.70
C PRO A 78 69.89 -4.85 -20.85
N VAL A 79 69.12 -5.92 -20.56
CA VAL A 79 69.41 -7.36 -20.88
C VAL A 79 68.45 -8.31 -20.10
N ALA A 80 68.26 -9.51 -20.63
CA ALA A 80 67.26 -10.54 -20.34
C ALA A 80 67.08 -11.05 -18.89
N GLY A 81 65.90 -11.63 -18.61
CA GLY A 81 65.56 -12.45 -17.45
C GLY A 81 64.15 -13.04 -17.61
N ALA A 82 63.91 -14.31 -17.22
CA ALA A 82 62.70 -15.06 -17.61
C ALA A 82 61.81 -15.53 -16.44
N ALA A 83 60.52 -15.64 -16.77
CA ALA A 83 59.53 -16.61 -16.26
C ALA A 83 59.06 -16.64 -14.79
N ALA A 84 57.73 -16.61 -14.67
CA ALA A 84 56.87 -17.41 -13.77
C ALA A 84 56.93 -17.22 -12.24
N ALA A 85 55.78 -16.89 -11.66
CA ALA A 85 55.54 -16.86 -10.21
C ALA A 85 55.41 -18.27 -9.59
N ARG A 86 55.70 -18.37 -8.29
CA ARG A 86 55.26 -19.49 -7.43
C ARG A 86 54.75 -18.99 -6.09
N THR A 87 53.79 -19.74 -5.54
CA THR A 87 53.19 -19.55 -4.23
C THR A 87 54.09 -20.03 -3.08
N ALA A 88 53.87 -19.49 -1.89
CA ALA A 88 54.37 -20.03 -0.62
C ALA A 88 53.18 -20.30 0.33
N ALA A 89 53.31 -21.25 1.26
CA ALA A 89 52.22 -21.65 2.14
C ALA A 89 52.71 -22.21 3.49
N VAL A 90 52.08 -21.78 4.58
CA VAL A 90 52.15 -22.30 5.96
C VAL A 90 50.79 -22.01 6.62
N GLY A 91 50.18 -22.83 7.48
CA GLY A 91 50.51 -24.19 7.92
C GLY A 91 50.05 -24.45 9.37
N GLY A 92 49.15 -25.42 9.61
CA GLY A 92 48.68 -25.74 10.97
C GLY A 92 47.82 -27.01 11.06
N ARG A 93 48.09 -27.87 12.06
CA ARG A 93 47.34 -29.12 12.38
C ARG A 93 47.79 -29.73 13.73
N PRO A 94 46.84 -30.23 14.53
CA PRO A 94 46.87 -31.63 15.01
C PRO A 94 45.77 -32.45 14.31
N ARG A 95 45.86 -33.75 13.97
CA ARG A 95 46.30 -34.99 14.66
C ARG A 95 45.31 -35.46 15.76
N ARG A 96 44.96 -36.76 15.92
CA ARG A 96 44.95 -37.96 15.01
C ARG A 96 44.49 -39.21 15.80
N ARG A 97 43.58 -40.05 15.25
CA ARG A 97 43.53 -41.54 15.27
C ARG A 97 42.19 -41.97 14.62
N ARG A 98 42.08 -42.91 13.66
CA ARG A 98 42.54 -44.32 13.49
C ARG A 98 41.61 -45.34 14.18
N ALA A 99 41.25 -46.49 13.58
CA ALA A 99 41.62 -47.02 12.24
C ALA A 99 40.91 -48.33 11.81
N ARG A 100 40.85 -48.55 10.46
CA ARG A 100 40.90 -49.86 9.74
C ARG A 100 39.65 -50.78 9.91
N ARG A 101 39.38 -51.80 9.07
CA ARG A 101 39.91 -52.39 7.80
C ARG A 101 38.72 -53.15 7.14
N GLY A 102 38.65 -53.53 5.86
CA GLY A 102 39.53 -53.41 4.68
C GLY A 102 38.69 -53.57 3.37
N ARG A 103 39.23 -53.24 2.19
CA ARG A 103 39.72 -54.19 1.13
C ARG A 103 38.65 -55.18 0.59
N ALA A 104 38.45 -55.34 -0.72
CA ALA A 104 39.15 -54.76 -1.89
C ALA A 104 38.37 -54.90 -3.22
N ARG A 105 38.80 -54.12 -4.25
CA ARG A 105 38.84 -54.41 -5.73
C ARG A 105 37.54 -54.86 -6.45
N ALA A 106 37.28 -54.49 -7.72
CA ALA A 106 38.05 -53.70 -8.69
C ALA A 106 37.21 -53.23 -9.91
N LEU A 107 37.76 -52.24 -10.64
CA LEU A 107 37.62 -51.96 -12.10
C LEU A 107 36.24 -51.75 -12.77
N GLY A 108 36.12 -50.61 -13.49
CA GLY A 108 35.58 -50.60 -14.86
C GLY A 108 34.35 -49.72 -15.16
N GLY A 109 34.37 -49.04 -16.31
CA GLY A 109 33.14 -48.74 -17.09
C GLY A 109 32.62 -47.30 -17.13
N ARG A 110 32.80 -46.63 -18.28
CA ARG A 110 31.95 -45.51 -18.77
C ARG A 110 30.53 -46.07 -19.02
N ALA A 111 29.37 -45.45 -18.73
CA ALA A 111 28.85 -44.07 -18.80
C ALA A 111 27.94 -43.82 -20.03
N ARG A 112 26.66 -43.49 -19.76
CA ARG A 112 25.60 -43.01 -20.71
C ARG A 112 25.09 -44.10 -21.69
N THR A 113 23.96 -43.96 -22.42
CA THR A 113 23.22 -42.75 -22.84
C THR A 113 21.74 -43.01 -23.21
N LEU A 114 20.88 -41.98 -23.04
CA LEU A 114 19.63 -41.67 -23.78
C LEU A 114 18.43 -42.65 -23.78
N ALA A 115 17.23 -42.08 -24.00
CA ALA A 115 15.95 -42.76 -24.19
C ALA A 115 15.00 -41.94 -25.08
N ARG A 116 14.21 -42.60 -25.96
CA ARG A 116 12.93 -42.16 -26.61
C ARG A 116 12.59 -43.07 -27.82
N PRO A 117 11.38 -43.01 -28.43
CA PRO A 117 10.09 -42.41 -28.01
C PRO A 117 8.85 -43.35 -28.20
N ALA A 118 7.64 -42.78 -28.16
CA ALA A 118 6.35 -43.28 -28.71
C ALA A 118 5.65 -44.46 -27.99
N ALA A 119 4.31 -44.66 -28.10
CA ALA A 119 3.18 -43.74 -28.34
C ALA A 119 1.82 -44.40 -27.95
N ALA A 120 0.82 -43.57 -27.64
CA ALA A 120 -0.66 -43.75 -27.71
C ALA A 120 -1.40 -45.10 -27.43
N ALA A 121 -2.56 -44.95 -26.76
CA ALA A 121 -3.85 -45.69 -26.90
C ALA A 121 -4.21 -46.90 -26.00
N ALA A 122 -5.54 -47.16 -25.95
CA ALA A 122 -6.27 -48.39 -25.60
C ALA A 122 -6.40 -48.90 -24.12
N ALA A 123 -7.38 -48.35 -23.41
CA ALA A 123 -8.52 -49.04 -22.74
C ALA A 123 -8.43 -50.45 -22.06
N ARG A 124 -8.74 -50.45 -20.74
CA ARG A 124 -9.55 -51.47 -19.99
C ARG A 124 -8.93 -52.89 -19.79
N PRO A 125 -9.59 -53.86 -19.10
CA PRO A 125 -9.85 -53.86 -17.64
C PRO A 125 -9.54 -55.22 -16.93
N HIS A 126 -9.91 -55.35 -15.63
CA HIS A 126 -9.80 -56.56 -14.76
C HIS A 126 -8.34 -56.96 -14.36
N ALA A 127 -8.07 -57.72 -13.29
CA ALA A 127 -8.93 -58.40 -12.30
C ALA A 127 -8.37 -58.35 -10.84
N ARG A 128 -9.25 -58.63 -9.87
CA ARG A 128 -8.94 -59.11 -8.49
C ARG A 128 -8.59 -60.62 -8.54
N PRO A 129 -7.99 -61.31 -7.52
CA PRO A 129 -8.47 -61.29 -6.12
C PRO A 129 -7.51 -61.67 -4.96
N SER A 130 -8.10 -61.76 -3.75
CA SER A 130 -7.68 -62.47 -2.52
C SER A 130 -6.59 -61.85 -1.62
N GLY A 131 -6.71 -61.90 -0.28
CA GLY A 131 -7.91 -62.21 0.53
C GLY A 131 -7.66 -62.52 2.02
N ARG A 132 -8.75 -62.49 2.82
CA ARG A 132 -8.90 -62.94 4.24
C ARG A 132 -8.21 -62.04 5.31
N HIS A 133 -8.72 -61.89 6.54
CA HIS A 133 -9.99 -62.32 7.15
C HIS A 133 -10.34 -61.53 8.44
N ARG A 134 -11.66 -61.40 8.74
CA ARG A 134 -12.28 -61.17 10.08
C ARG A 134 -12.00 -59.80 10.75
N GLN A 135 -12.85 -59.25 11.64
CA GLN A 135 -14.19 -59.65 12.10
C GLN A 135 -14.97 -58.42 12.61
N TYR A 136 -16.25 -58.24 12.26
CA TYR A 136 -17.26 -57.53 13.09
C TYR A 136 -18.69 -57.89 12.66
N ARG A 137 -19.59 -58.09 13.62
CA ARG A 137 -21.07 -58.00 13.52
C ARG A 137 -21.48 -56.98 14.59
N GLY A 138 -22.45 -56.07 14.42
CA GLY A 138 -23.29 -55.75 13.27
C GLY A 138 -24.79 -55.99 13.53
N HIS A 139 -25.65 -55.06 13.14
CA HIS A 139 -27.11 -55.25 13.06
C HIS A 139 -27.74 -54.41 11.92
N ARG A 140 -28.85 -54.90 11.35
CA ARG A 140 -29.59 -54.30 10.22
C ARG A 140 -30.72 -53.38 10.71
N ARG A 141 -31.14 -52.43 9.87
CA ARG A 141 -32.55 -52.00 9.74
C ARG A 141 -32.93 -51.76 8.28
N HIS A 142 -34.23 -51.88 7.98
CA HIS A 142 -34.87 -51.57 6.70
C HIS A 142 -35.18 -50.06 6.59
N PRO A 143 -35.47 -49.54 5.38
CA PRO A 143 -35.90 -48.16 5.18
C PRO A 143 -37.42 -48.00 5.33
N ASP A 144 -37.88 -46.85 5.84
CA ASP A 144 -39.06 -46.15 5.30
C ASP A 144 -39.15 -44.67 5.76
N ARG A 145 -40.07 -43.90 5.17
CA ARG A 145 -40.26 -42.43 5.31
C ARG A 145 -41.15 -42.02 6.53
N PRO A 146 -41.42 -40.71 6.77
CA PRO A 146 -40.50 -39.59 6.99
C PRO A 146 -40.79 -38.82 8.32
N GLY A 147 -39.78 -38.26 8.99
CA GLY A 147 -39.93 -37.52 10.25
C GLY A 147 -39.57 -36.03 10.18
N ARG A 148 -40.37 -35.15 10.82
CA ARG A 148 -40.17 -33.69 10.86
C ARG A 148 -38.78 -33.27 11.35
N ILE A 149 -38.04 -32.50 10.56
CA ILE A 149 -36.87 -31.75 11.03
C ILE A 149 -37.36 -30.50 11.78
N ARG A 150 -37.09 -30.41 13.09
CA ARG A 150 -37.14 -29.13 13.81
C ARG A 150 -35.97 -28.26 13.32
N ARG A 151 -36.27 -27.10 12.70
CA ARG A 151 -35.25 -26.05 12.50
C ARG A 151 -34.89 -25.46 13.87
N SER A 152 -33.68 -25.72 14.34
CA SER A 152 -33.05 -24.94 15.41
C SER A 152 -32.61 -23.59 14.85
N ALA A 153 -32.97 -22.49 15.50
CA ALA A 153 -32.55 -21.15 15.07
C ALA A 153 -31.01 -21.01 15.15
N PRO A 154 -30.38 -20.27 14.21
CA PRO A 154 -28.95 -19.99 14.29
C PRO A 154 -28.67 -19.02 15.45
N GLY A 155 -27.90 -19.47 16.45
CA GLY A 155 -27.46 -18.60 17.54
C GLY A 155 -26.49 -17.53 17.04
N VAL A 156 -26.64 -16.30 17.55
CA VAL A 156 -25.83 -15.14 17.18
C VAL A 156 -24.33 -15.44 17.39
N ARG A 157 -23.58 -15.51 16.30
CA ARG A 157 -22.11 -15.63 16.35
C ARG A 157 -21.49 -14.28 16.72
N ARG A 158 -20.86 -14.18 17.88
CA ARG A 158 -19.94 -13.07 18.20
C ARG A 158 -18.77 -13.07 17.18
N PRO A 159 -18.35 -11.91 16.62
CA PRO A 159 -17.19 -11.86 15.73
C PRO A 159 -15.88 -12.16 16.48
N ALA A 160 -15.18 -13.23 16.10
CA ALA A 160 -13.95 -13.69 16.76
C ALA A 160 -12.68 -12.95 16.27
N HIS A 161 -12.78 -11.65 15.96
CA HIS A 161 -11.77 -10.91 15.19
C HIS A 161 -10.39 -10.76 15.86
N GLY A 162 -10.28 -10.98 17.17
CA GLY A 162 -9.03 -10.81 17.90
C GLY A 162 -7.95 -11.82 17.52
N GLY A 163 -8.17 -13.11 17.85
CA GLY A 163 -7.17 -14.16 17.66
C GLY A 163 -6.69 -14.33 16.21
N THR A 164 -7.52 -13.95 15.24
CA THR A 164 -7.20 -13.88 13.81
C THR A 164 -5.98 -12.99 13.52
N VAL A 165 -5.93 -11.77 14.08
CA VAL A 165 -4.85 -10.82 13.78
C VAL A 165 -3.51 -11.29 14.36
N ILE A 166 -3.52 -11.92 15.54
CA ILE A 166 -2.33 -12.55 16.13
C ILE A 166 -1.73 -13.59 15.18
N VAL A 167 -2.54 -14.49 14.60
CA VAL A 167 -2.02 -15.59 13.77
C VAL A 167 -1.51 -15.08 12.42
N HIS A 168 -2.20 -14.15 11.77
CA HIS A 168 -1.69 -13.50 10.55
C HIS A 168 -0.40 -12.71 10.83
N THR A 169 -0.33 -12.00 11.97
CA THR A 169 0.87 -11.25 12.36
C THR A 169 2.06 -12.18 12.58
N ARG A 170 1.84 -13.26 13.33
CA ARG A 170 2.84 -14.29 13.60
C ARG A 170 3.39 -14.91 12.31
N LEU A 171 2.50 -15.30 11.38
CA LEU A 171 2.92 -15.83 10.08
C LEU A 171 3.81 -14.85 9.31
N ALA A 172 3.58 -13.54 9.41
CA ALA A 172 4.43 -12.54 8.76
C ALA A 172 5.79 -12.34 9.43
N THR A 173 5.87 -12.48 10.75
CA THR A 173 7.14 -12.44 11.49
C THR A 173 7.94 -13.74 11.39
N GLU A 174 7.30 -14.88 11.08
CA GLU A 174 7.92 -16.22 11.03
C GLU A 174 8.18 -16.75 9.60
N LEU A 175 7.66 -16.11 8.54
CA LEU A 175 7.85 -16.54 7.15
C LEU A 175 8.18 -15.36 6.23
N ALA A 176 9.47 -15.20 5.96
CA ALA A 176 9.98 -14.20 5.02
C ALA A 176 9.95 -14.73 3.58
N PRO A 177 9.93 -13.86 2.56
CA PRO A 177 10.18 -14.26 1.17
C PRO A 177 11.57 -14.88 0.97
N ALA A 178 12.53 -14.53 1.82
CA ALA A 178 13.91 -15.00 1.79
C ALA A 178 14.09 -16.48 2.20
N ASP A 179 13.10 -17.10 2.85
CA ASP A 179 13.17 -18.51 3.27
C ASP A 179 13.03 -19.50 2.09
N GLY A 180 12.67 -18.99 0.91
CA GLY A 180 12.68 -19.73 -0.36
C GLY A 180 11.48 -20.64 -0.59
N TYR A 181 11.40 -21.19 -1.80
CA TYR A 181 10.23 -21.94 -2.27
C TYR A 181 9.93 -23.17 -1.40
N ALA A 182 10.98 -23.85 -0.94
CA ALA A 182 10.85 -25.12 -0.22
C ALA A 182 10.27 -24.99 1.19
N GLU A 183 10.44 -23.84 1.86
CA GLU A 183 9.76 -23.58 3.14
C GLU A 183 8.33 -23.09 2.89
N TRP A 184 8.15 -22.20 1.91
CA TRP A 184 6.84 -21.71 1.52
C TRP A 184 5.86 -22.83 1.14
N THR A 185 6.22 -23.74 0.23
CA THR A 185 5.36 -24.88 -0.14
C THR A 185 5.09 -25.83 1.04
N ARG A 186 5.99 -25.95 2.05
CA ARG A 186 5.68 -26.70 3.28
C ARG A 186 4.55 -26.07 4.08
N ARG A 187 4.45 -24.74 4.08
CA ARG A 187 3.49 -23.95 4.88
C ARG A 187 2.19 -23.60 4.14
N VAL A 188 2.05 -23.87 2.83
CA VAL A 188 0.82 -23.58 2.05
C VAL A 188 -0.45 -24.15 2.69
N ALA A 189 -0.38 -25.31 3.35
CA ALA A 189 -1.53 -25.89 4.06
C ALA A 189 -2.05 -25.04 5.24
N GLU A 190 -1.23 -24.16 5.82
CA GLU A 190 -1.69 -23.21 6.83
C GLU A 190 -2.69 -22.22 6.23
N ALA A 191 -2.51 -21.82 4.97
CA ALA A 191 -3.39 -20.87 4.28
C ALA A 191 -4.84 -21.35 4.22
N GLU A 192 -5.10 -22.65 4.01
CA GLU A 192 -6.46 -23.22 4.02
C GLU A 192 -7.14 -23.02 5.38
N THR A 193 -6.40 -23.12 6.48
CA THR A 193 -6.92 -22.93 7.84
C THR A 193 -7.15 -21.46 8.21
N LEU A 194 -6.43 -20.54 7.54
CA LEU A 194 -6.49 -19.10 7.78
C LEU A 194 -7.41 -18.36 6.80
N ALA A 195 -7.75 -18.96 5.65
CA ALA A 195 -8.67 -18.38 4.66
C ALA A 195 -10.08 -18.14 5.23
N ALA A 196 -10.51 -18.89 6.25
CA ALA A 196 -11.77 -18.65 6.95
C ALA A 196 -11.77 -17.39 7.86
N GLN A 197 -10.64 -16.67 7.93
CA GLN A 197 -10.43 -15.55 8.85
C GLN A 197 -9.94 -14.27 8.15
N GLY A 198 -9.26 -14.39 7.01
CA GLY A 198 -8.81 -13.25 6.20
C GLY A 198 -9.94 -12.57 5.40
N ILE A 199 -9.68 -11.37 4.88
CA ILE A 199 -10.64 -10.65 4.03
C ILE A 199 -10.75 -11.35 2.65
N PRO A 200 -11.95 -11.77 2.21
CA PRO A 200 -12.12 -12.40 0.91
C PRO A 200 -11.81 -11.42 -0.24
N VAL A 201 -11.07 -11.92 -1.23
CA VAL A 201 -10.68 -11.12 -2.41
C VAL A 201 -10.50 -12.01 -3.64
N ARG A 202 -11.12 -11.66 -4.76
CA ARG A 202 -11.00 -12.41 -6.03
C ARG A 202 -9.89 -11.82 -6.89
N ILE A 203 -8.87 -12.61 -7.19
CA ILE A 203 -7.65 -12.19 -7.89
C ILE A 203 -7.51 -12.95 -9.23
N ALA A 204 -7.68 -12.18 -10.31
CA ALA A 204 -7.10 -12.29 -11.64
C ALA A 204 -5.58 -12.51 -11.69
N LEU A 205 -5.04 -13.50 -12.39
CA LEU A 205 -3.63 -13.51 -12.81
C LEU A 205 -3.52 -13.79 -14.31
N LEU A 206 -3.20 -12.75 -15.09
CA LEU A 206 -2.98 -12.80 -16.54
C LEU A 206 -1.51 -12.54 -16.84
N ALA A 207 -0.85 -13.54 -17.42
CA ALA A 207 0.58 -13.51 -17.72
C ALA A 207 0.87 -14.00 -19.13
N SER A 208 1.98 -13.56 -19.71
CA SER A 208 2.51 -14.10 -20.98
C SER A 208 3.14 -15.49 -20.84
N TYR A 209 3.23 -15.99 -19.61
CA TYR A 209 4.06 -17.11 -19.17
C TYR A 209 3.29 -17.96 -18.13
N THR A 210 3.73 -19.18 -17.82
CA THR A 210 2.98 -20.10 -16.92
C THR A 210 2.94 -19.59 -15.47
N THR A 211 1.81 -19.80 -14.79
CA THR A 211 1.48 -19.13 -13.52
C THR A 211 1.27 -20.08 -12.35
N GLU A 212 1.23 -21.39 -12.62
CA GLU A 212 0.79 -22.44 -11.69
C GLU A 212 1.51 -22.37 -10.34
N PHE A 213 2.86 -22.34 -10.35
CA PHE A 213 3.68 -22.23 -9.14
C PHE A 213 3.53 -20.89 -8.39
N LEU A 214 3.10 -19.81 -9.06
CA LEU A 214 2.78 -18.55 -8.40
C LEU A 214 1.39 -18.61 -7.75
N THR A 215 0.42 -19.25 -8.42
CA THR A 215 -0.91 -19.51 -7.86
C THR A 215 -0.91 -20.51 -6.70
N GLU A 216 0.12 -21.34 -6.57
CA GLU A 216 0.35 -22.21 -5.40
C GLU A 216 0.69 -21.39 -4.13
N LEU A 217 1.48 -20.32 -4.27
CA LEU A 217 1.97 -19.53 -3.13
C LEU A 217 1.09 -18.32 -2.77
N LEU A 218 0.28 -17.82 -3.71
CA LEU A 218 -0.60 -16.66 -3.47
C LEU A 218 -1.57 -16.82 -2.28
N PRO A 219 -2.17 -18.00 -2.00
CA PRO A 219 -2.99 -18.20 -0.80
C PRO A 219 -2.22 -17.98 0.51
N LEU A 220 -0.96 -18.42 0.57
CA LEU A 220 -0.11 -18.26 1.76
C LEU A 220 0.37 -16.81 1.92
N ALA A 221 0.72 -16.14 0.82
CA ALA A 221 1.04 -14.72 0.85
C ALA A 221 -0.18 -13.88 1.28
N GLY A 222 -1.37 -14.21 0.76
CA GLY A 222 -2.64 -13.61 1.19
C GLY A 222 -2.88 -13.81 2.68
N ALA A 223 -2.76 -15.05 3.17
CA ALA A 223 -2.90 -15.36 4.59
C ALA A 223 -1.88 -14.60 5.46
N ARG A 224 -0.62 -14.43 5.01
CA ARG A 224 0.36 -13.59 5.72
C ARG A 224 -0.08 -12.13 5.82
N ALA A 225 -0.75 -11.61 4.79
CA ALA A 225 -1.23 -10.23 4.72
C ALA A 225 -2.63 -9.99 5.33
N GLY A 226 -3.31 -11.02 5.85
CA GLY A 226 -4.68 -10.94 6.38
C GLY A 226 -5.79 -11.03 5.33
N LEU A 227 -5.49 -11.58 4.15
CA LEU A 227 -6.41 -11.81 3.04
C LEU A 227 -6.77 -13.30 2.91
N ALA A 228 -7.91 -13.57 2.28
CA ALA A 228 -8.35 -14.88 1.83
C ALA A 228 -8.56 -14.83 0.29
N PRO A 229 -7.49 -15.02 -0.51
CA PRO A 229 -7.57 -14.81 -1.96
C PRO A 229 -8.17 -16.02 -2.69
N GLU A 230 -9.27 -15.78 -3.39
CA GLU A 230 -9.85 -16.69 -4.39
C GLU A 230 -9.20 -16.40 -5.75
N LEU A 231 -8.64 -17.41 -6.41
CA LEU A 231 -7.83 -17.22 -7.62
C LEU A 231 -8.62 -17.60 -8.89
N LEU A 232 -8.94 -16.59 -9.70
CA LEU A 232 -9.54 -16.80 -11.02
C LEU A 232 -8.44 -17.21 -12.00
N ARG A 233 -8.55 -18.41 -12.57
CA ARG A 233 -7.49 -19.02 -13.39
C ARG A 233 -7.78 -18.92 -14.88
N PHE A 234 -6.81 -18.42 -15.63
CA PHE A 234 -6.87 -18.25 -17.08
C PHE A 234 -5.63 -18.88 -17.75
N PRO A 235 -5.71 -19.30 -19.03
CA PRO A 235 -4.54 -19.77 -19.76
C PRO A 235 -3.51 -18.65 -19.96
N PHE A 236 -2.22 -18.99 -19.89
CA PHE A 236 -1.16 -18.02 -20.18
C PHE A 236 -1.14 -17.58 -21.64
N GLY A 237 -0.60 -16.39 -21.90
CA GLY A 237 -0.50 -15.80 -23.24
C GLY A 237 -1.83 -15.31 -23.82
N GLN A 238 -2.87 -15.17 -22.99
CA GLN A 238 -4.22 -14.76 -23.41
C GLN A 238 -4.68 -13.41 -22.80
N LEU A 239 -3.75 -12.51 -22.47
CA LEU A 239 -4.08 -11.25 -21.78
C LEU A 239 -5.10 -10.44 -22.58
N GLU A 240 -4.81 -10.17 -23.85
CA GLU A 240 -5.69 -9.44 -24.77
C GLU A 240 -7.04 -10.13 -24.94
N GLN A 241 -7.09 -11.46 -25.12
CA GLN A 241 -8.33 -12.20 -25.33
C GLN A 241 -9.25 -12.13 -24.10
N VAL A 242 -8.69 -12.31 -22.90
CA VAL A 242 -9.45 -12.34 -21.64
C VAL A 242 -9.90 -10.93 -21.21
N LEU A 243 -9.15 -9.88 -21.56
CA LEU A 243 -9.47 -8.48 -21.23
C LEU A 243 -10.40 -7.80 -22.25
N PHE A 244 -10.41 -8.23 -23.51
CA PHE A 244 -11.29 -7.65 -24.54
C PHE A 244 -12.59 -8.42 -24.75
N ASP A 245 -12.76 -9.63 -24.20
CA ASP A 245 -14.04 -10.36 -24.21
C ASP A 245 -15.05 -9.75 -23.20
N PRO A 246 -16.21 -9.21 -23.66
CA PRO A 246 -17.24 -8.67 -22.77
C PRO A 246 -17.98 -9.73 -21.95
N GLN A 247 -17.82 -11.03 -22.22
CA GLN A 247 -18.40 -12.14 -21.45
C GLN A 247 -17.35 -12.85 -20.58
N SER A 248 -16.13 -12.29 -20.49
CA SER A 248 -15.06 -12.83 -19.67
C SER A 248 -15.45 -12.93 -18.18
N PRO A 249 -15.27 -14.10 -17.52
CA PRO A 249 -15.52 -14.25 -16.09
C PRO A 249 -14.56 -13.42 -15.23
N LEU A 250 -13.57 -12.75 -15.85
CA LEU A 250 -12.74 -11.74 -15.20
C LEU A 250 -13.57 -10.62 -14.56
N ARG A 251 -14.80 -10.35 -15.05
CA ARG A 251 -15.75 -9.40 -14.43
C ARG A 251 -16.17 -9.75 -13.00
N GLU A 252 -15.95 -10.99 -12.57
CA GLU A 252 -16.13 -11.44 -11.19
C GLU A 252 -14.85 -11.27 -10.35
N GLY A 253 -13.75 -10.80 -10.95
CA GLY A 253 -12.53 -10.46 -10.23
C GLY A 253 -12.63 -9.09 -9.56
N ASP A 254 -12.05 -8.97 -8.37
CA ASP A 254 -11.87 -7.68 -7.72
C ASP A 254 -10.58 -7.01 -8.23
N TYR A 255 -9.53 -7.81 -8.43
CA TYR A 255 -8.23 -7.40 -8.97
C TYR A 255 -7.80 -8.25 -10.16
N VAL A 256 -6.98 -7.68 -11.05
CA VAL A 256 -6.28 -8.42 -12.11
C VAL A 256 -4.79 -8.09 -12.13
N VAL A 257 -3.96 -9.07 -11.78
CA VAL A 257 -2.50 -8.98 -11.91
C VAL A 257 -2.14 -9.18 -13.37
N LEU A 258 -1.53 -8.15 -13.96
CA LEU A 258 -1.01 -8.14 -15.32
C LEU A 258 0.50 -8.30 -15.27
N SER A 259 1.00 -9.38 -15.86
CA SER A 259 2.41 -9.73 -15.78
C SER A 259 3.01 -10.07 -17.13
N GLY A 260 4.25 -9.65 -17.34
CA GLY A 260 5.04 -10.01 -18.50
C GLY A 260 6.52 -10.10 -18.15
N THR A 261 7.31 -10.61 -19.08
CA THR A 261 8.75 -10.74 -18.96
C THR A 261 9.46 -9.69 -19.79
N HIS A 262 10.77 -9.55 -19.59
CA HIS A 262 11.60 -8.76 -20.51
C HIS A 262 11.62 -9.31 -21.95
N HIS A 263 11.08 -10.51 -22.23
CA HIS A 263 10.91 -11.03 -23.58
C HIS A 263 9.69 -10.46 -24.31
N ASP A 264 8.68 -9.97 -23.58
CA ASP A 264 7.39 -9.51 -24.15
C ASP A 264 7.43 -8.10 -24.76
N LEU A 265 8.56 -7.40 -24.62
CA LEU A 265 8.74 -6.03 -25.09
C LEU A 265 9.16 -5.98 -26.57
N VAL A 266 8.55 -5.10 -27.35
CA VAL A 266 9.06 -4.70 -28.67
C VAL A 266 10.12 -3.60 -28.53
N ASP A 267 10.98 -3.37 -29.53
CA ASP A 267 12.07 -2.38 -29.43
C ASP A 267 11.60 -0.93 -29.64
N SER A 268 10.47 -0.57 -29.03
CA SER A 268 9.83 0.75 -29.03
C SER A 268 9.16 1.02 -27.68
N VAL A 269 9.60 2.05 -26.97
CA VAL A 269 9.03 2.39 -25.64
C VAL A 269 7.55 2.78 -25.78
N GLU A 270 7.21 3.60 -26.79
CA GLU A 270 5.84 4.08 -27.00
C GLU A 270 4.86 2.94 -27.30
N GLU A 271 5.25 1.95 -28.09
CA GLU A 271 4.37 0.82 -28.45
C GLU A 271 4.13 -0.11 -27.26
N ASN A 272 5.15 -0.36 -26.42
CA ASN A 272 4.98 -1.10 -25.18
C ASN A 272 4.04 -0.36 -24.22
N VAL A 273 4.28 0.93 -23.97
CA VAL A 273 3.44 1.75 -23.09
C VAL A 273 1.99 1.75 -23.60
N ARG A 274 1.78 1.99 -24.90
CA ARG A 274 0.45 1.97 -25.53
C ARG A 274 -0.24 0.60 -25.41
N ARG A 275 0.49 -0.51 -25.51
CA ARG A 275 -0.04 -1.87 -25.31
C ARG A 275 -0.51 -2.06 -23.85
N TRP A 276 0.37 -1.88 -22.88
CA TRP A 276 0.06 -2.19 -21.48
C TRP A 276 -0.99 -1.23 -20.89
N VAL A 277 -0.94 0.07 -21.19
CA VAL A 277 -2.02 1.02 -20.81
C VAL A 277 -3.36 0.60 -21.44
N GLY A 278 -3.36 0.10 -22.68
CA GLY A 278 -4.57 -0.43 -23.33
C GLY A 278 -5.17 -1.66 -22.63
N LEU A 279 -4.34 -2.46 -21.94
CA LEU A 279 -4.79 -3.55 -21.07
C LEU A 279 -5.38 -3.03 -19.73
N TRP A 280 -4.82 -1.96 -19.18
CA TRP A 280 -5.34 -1.30 -17.97
C TRP A 280 -6.72 -0.71 -18.22
N ASP A 281 -6.87 0.05 -19.31
CA ASP A 281 -8.15 0.62 -19.73
C ASP A 281 -9.19 -0.48 -20.02
N ALA A 282 -8.76 -1.69 -20.40
CA ALA A 282 -9.64 -2.86 -20.58
C ALA A 282 -10.10 -3.47 -19.25
N ALA A 283 -9.19 -3.65 -18.29
CA ALA A 283 -9.55 -4.09 -16.94
C ALA A 283 -10.54 -3.12 -16.27
N ALA A 284 -10.31 -1.81 -16.40
CA ALA A 284 -11.21 -0.77 -15.92
C ALA A 284 -12.61 -0.88 -16.54
N ARG A 285 -12.72 -1.08 -17.87
CA ARG A 285 -14.00 -1.32 -18.57
C ARG A 285 -14.73 -2.60 -18.14
N LEU A 286 -14.01 -3.61 -17.65
CA LEU A 286 -14.61 -4.82 -17.05
C LEU A 286 -15.03 -4.59 -15.58
N GLY A 287 -14.62 -3.49 -14.95
CA GLY A 287 -14.90 -3.18 -13.55
C GLY A 287 -13.84 -3.69 -12.56
N VAL A 288 -12.66 -4.09 -13.04
CA VAL A 288 -11.64 -4.84 -12.27
C VAL A 288 -10.41 -3.97 -12.08
N ARG A 289 -9.84 -3.93 -10.87
CA ARG A 289 -8.65 -3.08 -10.61
C ARG A 289 -7.37 -3.79 -11.07
N ALA A 290 -6.65 -3.20 -12.01
CA ALA A 290 -5.41 -3.78 -12.50
C ALA A 290 -4.22 -3.54 -11.54
N ILE A 291 -3.36 -4.55 -11.45
CA ILE A 291 -2.07 -4.53 -10.76
C ILE A 291 -1.00 -4.86 -11.80
N GLN A 292 -0.21 -3.88 -12.21
CA GLN A 292 0.90 -4.09 -13.15
C GLN A 292 2.14 -4.55 -12.40
N LEU A 293 2.68 -5.71 -12.78
CA LEU A 293 4.08 -6.06 -12.49
C LEU A 293 4.99 -5.37 -13.50
N GLY A 294 5.99 -4.63 -13.03
CA GLY A 294 7.05 -4.08 -13.87
C GLY A 294 7.93 -5.17 -14.51
N PHE A 295 8.87 -4.77 -15.37
CA PHE A 295 9.79 -5.71 -16.03
C PHE A 295 11.15 -5.70 -15.33
N ALA A 296 11.63 -6.86 -14.90
CA ALA A 296 13.03 -7.00 -14.50
C ALA A 296 13.94 -7.06 -15.74
N PRO A 297 15.10 -6.38 -15.79
CA PRO A 297 16.03 -6.48 -16.91
C PRO A 297 16.70 -7.86 -16.96
N PRO A 298 17.17 -8.33 -18.14
CA PRO A 298 17.86 -9.61 -18.22
C PRO A 298 19.18 -9.60 -17.43
N ALA A 299 19.45 -10.70 -16.73
CA ALA A 299 20.70 -10.88 -15.98
C ALA A 299 21.98 -10.86 -16.85
N THR A 300 21.83 -11.07 -18.17
CA THR A 300 22.90 -10.96 -19.17
C THR A 300 22.42 -10.08 -20.32
N ASP A 301 22.91 -8.83 -20.37
CA ASP A 301 22.68 -7.91 -21.50
C ASP A 301 23.81 -8.01 -22.52
N THR A 302 23.49 -8.02 -23.81
CA THR A 302 24.46 -8.11 -24.92
C THR A 302 25.41 -6.91 -25.00
N TYR A 303 25.01 -5.75 -24.46
CA TYR A 303 25.84 -4.56 -24.36
C TYR A 303 26.67 -4.49 -23.06
N GLY A 304 26.46 -5.42 -22.12
CA GLY A 304 27.23 -5.53 -20.88
C GLY A 304 27.30 -4.20 -20.10
N PRO A 305 28.48 -3.76 -19.62
CA PRO A 305 28.62 -2.56 -18.79
C PRO A 305 28.14 -1.25 -19.42
N VAL A 306 28.01 -1.14 -20.76
CA VAL A 306 27.53 0.09 -21.41
C VAL A 306 26.01 0.12 -21.61
N ALA A 307 25.30 -0.97 -21.34
CA ALA A 307 23.85 -1.10 -21.54
C ALA A 307 23.05 0.08 -20.96
N TRP A 308 23.36 0.54 -19.74
CA TRP A 308 22.70 1.70 -19.11
C TRP A 308 22.70 2.96 -19.98
N ARG A 309 23.72 3.17 -20.82
CA ARG A 309 23.87 4.34 -21.70
C ARG A 309 23.44 4.06 -23.15
N THR A 310 22.93 2.88 -23.43
CA THR A 310 22.54 2.43 -24.78
C THR A 310 21.04 2.11 -24.78
N PRO A 311 20.17 2.99 -25.32
CA PRO A 311 18.73 2.75 -25.40
C PRO A 311 18.34 1.49 -26.19
N GLN A 312 19.22 1.01 -27.08
CA GLN A 312 19.07 -0.23 -27.85
C GLN A 312 19.44 -1.49 -27.05
N SER A 313 19.93 -1.36 -25.80
CA SER A 313 20.13 -2.49 -24.91
C SER A 313 18.81 -2.93 -24.29
N ARG A 314 18.69 -4.22 -23.97
CA ARG A 314 17.42 -4.74 -23.44
C ARG A 314 17.14 -4.20 -22.04
N SER A 315 18.19 -3.97 -21.25
CA SER A 315 18.12 -3.32 -19.94
C SER A 315 17.73 -1.83 -20.03
N GLY A 316 18.21 -1.13 -21.06
CA GLY A 316 17.85 0.27 -21.33
C GLY A 316 16.38 0.41 -21.73
N LEU A 317 15.92 -0.45 -22.65
CA LEU A 317 14.51 -0.54 -23.06
C LEU A 317 13.60 -0.85 -21.86
N VAL A 318 13.92 -1.87 -21.06
CA VAL A 318 13.15 -2.26 -19.87
C VAL A 318 12.97 -1.07 -18.92
N ARG A 319 14.05 -0.35 -18.59
CA ARG A 319 13.99 0.80 -17.67
C ARG A 319 13.19 1.97 -18.24
N ALA A 320 13.33 2.24 -19.54
CA ALA A 320 12.55 3.29 -20.20
C ALA A 320 11.04 2.95 -20.26
N VAL A 321 10.69 1.67 -20.44
CA VAL A 321 9.29 1.19 -20.36
C VAL A 321 8.77 1.24 -18.92
N ASN A 322 9.53 0.78 -17.92
CA ASN A 322 9.14 0.86 -16.51
C ASN A 322 8.85 2.31 -16.07
N ALA A 323 9.75 3.24 -16.40
CA ALA A 323 9.57 4.66 -16.10
C ALA A 323 8.31 5.23 -16.77
N ALA A 324 8.16 5.06 -18.08
CA ALA A 324 7.04 5.61 -18.84
C ALA A 324 5.68 4.94 -18.50
N LEU A 325 5.68 3.70 -18.00
CA LEU A 325 4.49 3.08 -17.41
C LEU A 325 4.18 3.67 -16.03
N THR A 326 5.19 3.88 -15.18
CA THR A 326 5.01 4.47 -13.84
C THR A 326 4.43 5.89 -13.92
N GLU A 327 4.88 6.69 -14.91
CA GLU A 327 4.31 8.01 -15.22
C GLU A 327 2.81 7.97 -15.59
N GLN A 328 2.31 6.83 -16.12
CA GLN A 328 0.90 6.65 -16.49
C GLN A 328 0.07 5.91 -15.42
N ALA A 329 0.72 5.31 -14.41
CA ALA A 329 0.07 4.40 -13.46
C ALA A 329 -0.77 5.11 -12.39
N ALA A 330 -0.38 6.33 -11.99
CA ALA A 330 -1.05 7.11 -10.96
C ALA A 330 -2.54 7.31 -11.27
N GLY A 331 -3.42 7.03 -10.29
CA GLY A 331 -4.87 7.08 -10.44
C GLY A 331 -5.49 6.00 -11.36
N ARG A 332 -4.69 5.10 -11.97
CA ARG A 332 -5.16 4.06 -12.89
C ARG A 332 -4.98 2.63 -12.39
N VAL A 333 -3.77 2.30 -11.91
CA VAL A 333 -3.39 0.93 -11.55
C VAL A 333 -2.49 0.92 -10.32
N LEU A 334 -2.47 -0.20 -9.61
CA LEU A 334 -1.42 -0.48 -8.64
C LEU A 334 -0.18 -0.98 -9.41
N TYR A 335 1.01 -0.53 -9.06
CA TYR A 335 2.26 -0.88 -9.76
C TYR A 335 3.25 -1.52 -8.80
N ILE A 336 3.84 -2.65 -9.19
CA ILE A 336 4.83 -3.40 -8.42
C ILE A 336 6.19 -3.32 -9.13
N ASP A 337 7.21 -2.82 -8.41
CA ASP A 337 8.58 -2.72 -8.93
C ASP A 337 9.29 -4.08 -8.91
N THR A 338 9.10 -4.82 -10.00
CA THR A 338 9.76 -6.10 -10.26
C THR A 338 11.28 -5.96 -10.46
N GLU A 339 11.81 -4.80 -10.86
CA GLU A 339 13.26 -4.61 -10.97
C GLU A 339 13.90 -4.54 -9.58
N GLN A 340 13.26 -3.87 -8.62
CA GLN A 340 13.70 -3.85 -7.22
C GLN A 340 13.55 -5.23 -6.53
N LEU A 341 12.48 -5.98 -6.80
CA LEU A 341 12.36 -7.38 -6.32
C LEU A 341 13.48 -8.26 -6.89
N ALA A 342 13.78 -8.13 -8.19
CA ALA A 342 14.87 -8.85 -8.83
C ALA A 342 16.26 -8.43 -8.30
N ALA A 343 16.43 -7.17 -7.87
CA ALA A 343 17.63 -6.71 -7.19
C ALA A 343 17.79 -7.33 -5.80
N GLN A 344 16.70 -7.49 -5.02
CA GLN A 344 16.71 -8.10 -3.69
C GLN A 344 17.03 -9.61 -3.72
N VAL A 345 16.44 -10.36 -4.67
CA VAL A 345 16.78 -11.78 -4.91
C VAL A 345 18.18 -11.93 -5.52
N GLY A 346 18.65 -10.88 -6.21
CA GLY A 346 19.85 -10.84 -7.01
C GLY A 346 19.54 -11.25 -8.45
N LEU A 347 19.78 -10.35 -9.42
CA LEU A 347 19.28 -10.47 -10.80
C LEU A 347 19.66 -11.79 -11.48
N SER A 348 20.87 -12.32 -11.22
CA SER A 348 21.36 -13.60 -11.75
C SER A 348 20.70 -14.85 -11.15
N ARG A 349 19.79 -14.68 -10.18
CA ARG A 349 18.96 -15.72 -9.57
C ARG A 349 17.46 -15.50 -9.83
N TRP A 350 17.08 -14.35 -10.38
CA TRP A 350 15.69 -13.96 -10.57
C TRP A 350 14.95 -14.90 -11.54
N GLU A 351 15.56 -15.19 -12.68
CA GLU A 351 15.03 -16.08 -13.74
C GLU A 351 15.79 -17.43 -13.78
N ASP A 352 15.09 -18.51 -14.14
CA ASP A 352 15.71 -19.79 -14.54
C ASP A 352 15.42 -20.10 -16.03
N PRO A 353 16.40 -19.89 -16.92
CA PRO A 353 16.29 -20.24 -18.34
C PRO A 353 15.90 -21.70 -18.60
N ARG A 354 16.21 -22.64 -17.68
CA ARG A 354 15.86 -24.06 -17.85
C ARG A 354 14.35 -24.26 -17.74
N SER A 355 13.71 -23.59 -16.78
CA SER A 355 12.26 -23.58 -16.60
C SER A 355 11.56 -22.82 -17.73
N TRP A 356 12.11 -21.69 -18.17
CA TRP A 356 11.59 -20.90 -19.29
C TRP A 356 11.50 -21.72 -20.60
N TYR A 357 12.58 -22.41 -20.97
CA TYR A 357 12.60 -23.21 -22.20
C TYR A 357 11.80 -24.50 -22.12
N ARG A 358 11.53 -25.04 -20.90
CA ARG A 358 10.80 -26.30 -20.70
C ARG A 358 9.29 -26.13 -20.55
N VAL A 359 8.87 -25.17 -19.74
CA VAL A 359 7.46 -25.01 -19.31
C VAL A 359 6.98 -23.55 -19.38
N ARG A 360 7.77 -22.62 -19.93
CA ARG A 360 7.49 -21.18 -19.98
C ARG A 360 7.29 -20.52 -18.61
N GLN A 361 7.93 -21.05 -17.57
CA GLN A 361 8.05 -20.40 -16.25
C GLN A 361 9.36 -19.59 -16.23
N PRO A 362 9.34 -18.24 -16.20
CA PRO A 362 10.57 -17.45 -16.30
C PRO A 362 11.33 -17.42 -14.99
N PHE A 363 10.64 -17.28 -13.86
CA PHE A 363 11.26 -17.07 -12.56
C PHE A 363 11.86 -18.36 -11.99
N ALA A 364 12.99 -18.22 -11.28
CA ALA A 364 13.49 -19.29 -10.43
C ALA A 364 12.51 -19.53 -9.25
N PRO A 365 12.46 -20.74 -8.66
CA PRO A 365 11.53 -21.06 -7.59
C PRO A 365 11.61 -20.07 -6.41
N ASP A 366 12.82 -19.74 -5.95
CA ASP A 366 13.03 -18.86 -4.79
C ASP A 366 12.69 -17.37 -5.05
N SER A 367 12.40 -16.99 -6.30
CA SER A 367 11.84 -15.68 -6.66
C SER A 367 10.31 -15.61 -6.47
N LEU A 368 9.62 -16.76 -6.51
CA LEU A 368 8.15 -16.81 -6.44
C LEU A 368 7.57 -16.36 -5.08
N PRO A 369 8.19 -16.68 -3.92
CA PRO A 369 7.84 -16.07 -2.63
C PRO A 369 7.79 -14.53 -2.66
N TRP A 370 8.71 -13.88 -3.36
CA TRP A 370 8.80 -12.42 -3.44
C TRP A 370 7.69 -11.83 -4.30
N LEU A 371 7.35 -12.47 -5.42
CA LEU A 371 6.23 -12.09 -6.28
C LEU A 371 4.87 -12.30 -5.59
N ALA A 372 4.66 -13.47 -4.98
CA ALA A 372 3.44 -13.76 -4.23
C ALA A 372 3.24 -12.75 -3.09
N THR A 373 4.33 -12.41 -2.41
CA THR A 373 4.38 -11.37 -1.36
C THR A 373 3.99 -10.00 -1.89
N ALA A 374 4.69 -9.49 -2.90
CA ALA A 374 4.43 -8.15 -3.42
C ALA A 374 2.99 -7.99 -3.94
N ILE A 375 2.40 -9.03 -4.56
CA ILE A 375 1.00 -9.05 -4.97
C ILE A 375 0.06 -8.97 -3.75
N ALA A 376 0.23 -9.87 -2.77
CA ALA A 376 -0.65 -9.93 -1.60
C ALA A 376 -0.58 -8.67 -0.74
N ASP A 377 0.62 -8.14 -0.52
CA ASP A 377 0.85 -6.96 0.32
C ASP A 377 0.31 -5.69 -0.35
N THR A 378 0.41 -5.59 -1.68
CA THR A 378 -0.23 -4.54 -2.50
C THR A 378 -1.75 -4.59 -2.37
N VAL A 379 -2.36 -5.78 -2.53
CA VAL A 379 -3.82 -5.97 -2.36
C VAL A 379 -4.27 -5.66 -0.93
N ALA A 380 -3.49 -6.07 0.09
CA ALA A 380 -3.82 -5.83 1.49
C ALA A 380 -3.77 -4.34 1.86
N SER A 381 -2.74 -3.62 1.41
CA SER A 381 -2.63 -2.18 1.63
C SER A 381 -3.73 -1.40 0.92
N ASP A 382 -4.16 -1.85 -0.27
CA ASP A 382 -5.29 -1.30 -1.00
C ASP A 382 -6.65 -1.57 -0.33
N ARG A 383 -6.85 -2.79 0.18
CA ARG A 383 -7.98 -3.16 1.06
C ARG A 383 -7.94 -2.50 2.44
N GLY A 384 -7.01 -1.57 2.66
CA GLY A 384 -6.96 -0.73 3.86
C GLY A 384 -6.34 -1.39 5.09
N LEU A 385 -5.70 -2.56 4.94
CA LEU A 385 -5.05 -3.30 6.04
C LEU A 385 -3.70 -2.68 6.48
N SER A 386 -3.17 -1.71 5.73
CA SER A 386 -1.95 -1.00 6.13
C SER A 386 -2.10 -0.26 7.47
N ALA A 387 -1.06 -0.35 8.28
CA ALA A 387 -0.96 0.33 9.56
C ALA A 387 -0.81 1.85 9.37
N ARG A 388 -1.10 2.59 10.44
CA ARG A 388 -1.09 4.07 10.48
C ARG A 388 -0.31 4.63 11.66
N CYS A 389 0.04 3.80 12.63
CA CYS A 389 0.95 4.15 13.71
C CYS A 389 1.90 2.97 13.98
N VAL A 390 3.18 3.27 14.20
CA VAL A 390 4.15 2.35 14.80
C VAL A 390 4.41 2.84 16.22
N VAL A 391 4.07 2.01 17.20
CA VAL A 391 4.30 2.24 18.62
C VAL A 391 5.57 1.49 19.01
N LEU A 392 6.52 2.21 19.60
CA LEU A 392 7.89 1.75 19.86
C LEU A 392 8.18 1.71 21.36
N ASP A 393 9.01 0.75 21.79
CA ASP A 393 9.79 0.90 23.02
C ASP A 393 11.00 1.85 22.81
N LEU A 394 11.70 2.21 23.89
CA LEU A 394 12.89 3.05 23.89
C LEU A 394 14.17 2.22 24.06
N ASP A 395 14.37 1.68 25.26
CA ASP A 395 15.47 0.77 25.60
C ASP A 395 15.44 -0.47 24.70
N GLY A 396 16.61 -0.97 24.31
CA GLY A 396 16.79 -2.09 23.37
C GLY A 396 16.30 -1.86 21.91
N THR A 397 15.42 -0.87 21.70
CA THR A 397 14.62 -0.70 20.48
C THR A 397 14.99 0.53 19.67
N LEU A 398 15.07 1.72 20.28
CA LEU A 398 15.54 2.96 19.63
C LEU A 398 17.01 3.27 19.91
N TRP A 399 17.57 2.74 21.00
CA TRP A 399 18.99 2.77 21.35
C TRP A 399 19.41 1.48 22.06
N GLY A 400 20.70 1.18 22.08
CA GLY A 400 21.22 -0.03 22.73
C GLY A 400 21.66 0.22 24.16
N GLY A 401 20.94 -0.28 25.15
CA GLY A 401 21.23 -0.09 26.58
C GLY A 401 19.94 0.05 27.38
N ILE A 402 20.06 0.39 28.66
CA ILE A 402 18.94 0.71 29.56
C ILE A 402 19.17 2.13 30.09
N LEU A 403 18.34 3.09 29.67
CA LEU A 403 18.51 4.52 29.98
C LEU A 403 18.54 4.80 31.49
N GLY A 404 17.83 4.01 32.30
CA GLY A 404 17.82 4.11 33.76
C GLY A 404 19.08 3.58 34.45
N GLU A 405 19.92 2.79 33.77
CA GLU A 405 21.17 2.23 34.31
C GLU A 405 22.41 2.86 33.66
N ASP A 406 22.41 2.99 32.32
CA ASP A 406 23.52 3.53 31.52
C ASP A 406 23.54 5.07 31.49
N GLY A 407 22.38 5.72 31.63
CA GLY A 407 22.21 7.17 31.47
C GLY A 407 22.31 7.67 30.02
N ILE A 408 22.05 8.96 29.82
CA ILE A 408 22.00 9.61 28.49
C ILE A 408 23.33 9.49 27.72
N ASP A 409 24.47 9.55 28.41
CA ASP A 409 25.80 9.41 27.82
C ASP A 409 26.24 7.94 27.60
N GLY A 410 25.53 6.97 28.20
CA GLY A 410 25.86 5.54 28.12
C GLY A 410 25.06 4.76 27.07
N ILE A 411 23.85 5.22 26.73
CA ILE A 411 23.02 4.56 25.70
C ILE A 411 23.68 4.58 24.32
N ARG A 412 23.65 3.45 23.63
CA ARG A 412 24.40 3.24 22.39
C ARG A 412 23.56 3.66 21.18
N ILE A 413 23.80 4.89 20.73
CA ILE A 413 23.19 5.51 19.55
C ILE A 413 24.25 6.30 18.75
N GLY A 414 24.01 6.51 17.45
CA GLY A 414 24.80 7.39 16.59
C GLY A 414 26.15 6.84 16.10
N THR A 415 27.02 6.37 17.00
CA THR A 415 28.40 5.99 16.70
C THR A 415 28.74 4.55 17.08
N GLY A 416 29.62 3.92 16.30
CA GLY A 416 30.05 2.54 16.50
C GLY A 416 29.01 1.53 15.98
N PRO A 417 29.37 0.23 15.87
CA PRO A 417 28.60 -0.73 15.06
C PRO A 417 27.11 -0.86 15.42
N ASP A 418 26.79 -0.90 16.72
CA ASP A 418 25.39 -0.98 17.17
C ASP A 418 24.71 0.40 17.15
N GLY A 419 25.39 1.47 17.58
CA GLY A 419 24.83 2.82 17.62
C GLY A 419 24.50 3.38 16.22
N GLU A 420 25.35 3.11 15.24
CA GLU A 420 25.10 3.40 13.83
C GLU A 420 23.90 2.62 13.29
N ALA A 421 23.73 1.36 13.70
CA ALA A 421 22.59 0.53 13.31
C ALA A 421 21.26 1.00 13.94
N PHE A 422 21.26 1.43 15.20
CA PHE A 422 20.11 2.10 15.81
C PHE A 422 19.79 3.43 15.11
N ALA A 423 20.82 4.21 14.73
CA ALA A 423 20.61 5.45 13.97
C ALA A 423 20.05 5.19 12.56
N GLU A 424 20.46 4.12 11.87
CA GLU A 424 19.84 3.68 10.61
C GLU A 424 18.39 3.22 10.81
N PHE A 425 18.06 2.54 11.92
CA PHE A 425 16.68 2.20 12.25
C PHE A 425 15.82 3.44 12.49
N GLN A 426 16.34 4.45 13.21
CA GLN A 426 15.67 5.73 13.37
C GLN A 426 15.50 6.51 12.05
N ARG A 427 16.47 6.44 11.12
CA ARG A 427 16.33 6.98 9.75
C ARG A 427 15.22 6.28 8.97
N TYR A 428 15.14 4.94 9.08
CA TYR A 428 14.07 4.16 8.47
C TYR A 428 12.68 4.52 9.04
N LEU A 429 12.57 4.67 10.37
CA LEU A 429 11.33 5.11 11.03
C LEU A 429 10.92 6.53 10.61
N ARG A 430 11.87 7.47 10.52
CA ARG A 430 11.63 8.82 9.93
C ARG A 430 11.07 8.71 8.51
N ALA A 431 11.64 7.85 7.67
CA ALA A 431 11.16 7.60 6.31
C ALA A 431 9.79 6.88 6.23
N LEU A 432 9.21 6.43 7.36
CA LEU A 432 7.79 6.03 7.44
C LEU A 432 6.87 7.22 7.74
N THR A 433 7.33 8.24 8.49
CA THR A 433 6.54 9.46 8.77
C THR A 433 6.27 10.27 7.51
N GLU A 434 7.25 10.33 6.62
CA GLU A 434 7.11 10.87 5.25
C GLU A 434 5.98 10.18 4.47
N ARG A 435 5.67 8.91 4.76
CA ARG A 435 4.59 8.13 4.13
C ARG A 435 3.26 8.24 4.87
N GLY A 436 3.14 9.16 5.83
CA GLY A 436 1.95 9.36 6.63
C GLY A 436 1.68 8.26 7.66
N VAL A 437 2.72 7.55 8.13
CA VAL A 437 2.66 6.64 9.29
C VAL A 437 3.13 7.39 10.53
N LEU A 438 2.33 7.43 11.58
CA LEU A 438 2.68 8.10 12.83
C LEU A 438 3.66 7.26 13.65
N LEU A 439 4.54 7.90 14.42
CA LEU A 439 5.31 7.25 15.47
C LEU A 439 4.71 7.58 16.84
N ALA A 440 4.76 6.63 17.76
CA ALA A 440 4.45 6.85 19.17
C ALA A 440 5.37 5.99 20.05
N VAL A 441 5.46 6.32 21.34
CA VAL A 441 6.26 5.57 22.32
C VAL A 441 5.35 4.99 23.40
N ALA A 442 5.53 3.70 23.70
CA ALA A 442 4.96 2.99 24.85
C ALA A 442 6.11 2.24 25.56
N SER A 443 6.65 2.84 26.62
CA SER A 443 7.89 2.40 27.24
C SER A 443 7.86 2.41 28.78
N LYS A 444 8.76 1.62 29.38
CA LYS A 444 8.94 1.46 30.83
C LYS A 444 10.17 2.23 31.32
N ASN A 445 10.09 3.55 31.21
CA ASN A 445 11.10 4.49 31.69
C ASN A 445 10.46 5.61 32.55
N ASP A 446 11.30 6.37 33.24
CA ASP A 446 10.91 7.70 33.73
C ASP A 446 10.63 8.64 32.55
N ARG A 447 9.53 9.41 32.65
CA ARG A 447 9.04 10.25 31.56
C ARG A 447 10.00 11.39 31.20
N ASP A 448 10.52 12.08 32.20
CA ASP A 448 11.31 13.29 31.99
C ASP A 448 12.75 12.92 31.57
N LEU A 449 13.29 11.83 32.11
CA LEU A 449 14.55 11.25 31.64
C LEU A 449 14.44 10.76 30.18
N ALA A 450 13.35 10.08 29.81
CA ALA A 450 13.11 9.62 28.44
C ALA A 450 12.98 10.78 27.43
N LEU A 451 12.21 11.82 27.77
CA LEU A 451 12.07 13.01 26.94
C LEU A 451 13.41 13.74 26.76
N ARG A 452 14.21 13.84 27.83
CA ARG A 452 15.57 14.40 27.77
C ARG A 452 16.51 13.53 26.93
N ALA A 453 16.49 12.21 27.05
CA ALA A 453 17.30 11.33 26.21
C ALA A 453 17.00 11.52 24.71
N ILE A 454 15.71 11.59 24.34
CA ILE A 454 15.28 11.83 22.95
C ILE A 454 15.74 13.21 22.42
N ALA A 455 15.81 14.23 23.29
CA ALA A 455 16.20 15.59 22.93
C ALA A 455 17.72 15.87 23.00
N GLU A 456 18.45 15.21 23.88
CA GLU A 456 19.83 15.55 24.27
C GLU A 456 20.87 14.50 23.85
N ALA A 457 20.51 13.22 23.67
CA ALA A 457 21.48 12.14 23.49
C ALA A 457 22.28 12.26 22.16
N PRO A 458 23.63 12.30 22.22
CA PRO A 458 24.46 12.49 21.03
C PRO A 458 24.26 11.42 19.96
N GLY A 459 23.69 11.81 18.81
CA GLY A 459 23.50 10.92 17.66
C GLY A 459 22.10 10.34 17.50
N MET A 460 21.15 10.72 18.36
CA MET A 460 19.71 10.57 18.06
C MET A 460 19.38 11.17 16.68
N VAL A 461 18.51 10.49 15.95
CA VAL A 461 18.00 10.91 14.64
C VAL A 461 16.54 11.35 14.71
N LEU A 462 15.73 10.72 15.57
CA LEU A 462 14.37 11.16 15.89
C LEU A 462 14.41 12.13 17.07
N GLY A 463 13.69 13.24 16.97
CA GLY A 463 13.44 14.16 18.09
C GLY A 463 12.04 13.97 18.65
N VAL A 464 11.71 14.70 19.72
CA VAL A 464 10.40 14.62 20.41
C VAL A 464 9.24 14.89 19.45
N ASP A 465 9.37 15.89 18.56
CA ASP A 465 8.33 16.30 17.60
C ASP A 465 8.01 15.29 16.49
N ASP A 466 8.85 14.26 16.31
CA ASP A 466 8.58 13.16 15.37
C ASP A 466 7.55 12.16 15.91
N PHE A 467 7.33 12.15 17.22
CA PHE A 467 6.35 11.28 17.88
C PHE A 467 5.03 12.03 18.10
N THR A 468 3.91 11.40 17.72
CA THR A 468 2.56 11.96 17.93
C THR A 468 2.06 11.78 19.36
N CYS A 469 2.60 10.79 20.09
CA CYS A 469 2.35 10.59 21.52
C CYS A 469 3.55 9.87 22.15
N ILE A 470 3.94 10.29 23.35
CA ILE A 470 4.95 9.61 24.17
C ILE A 470 4.31 9.26 25.51
N VAL A 471 4.20 7.96 25.78
CA VAL A 471 3.83 7.38 27.07
C VAL A 471 5.02 6.58 27.57
N ALA A 472 5.64 7.09 28.64
CA ALA A 472 6.76 6.48 29.33
C ALA A 472 6.43 6.51 30.82
N ASP A 473 6.12 5.34 31.38
CA ASP A 473 5.82 5.10 32.79
C ASP A 473 5.86 3.59 33.10
N TRP A 474 5.62 3.21 34.36
CA TRP A 474 5.78 1.83 34.82
C TRP A 474 4.54 0.93 34.66
N ARG A 475 3.49 1.38 33.96
CA ARG A 475 2.29 0.56 33.70
C ARG A 475 2.57 -0.57 32.68
N PRO A 476 1.69 -1.57 32.58
CA PRO A 476 1.65 -2.48 31.44
C PRO A 476 1.60 -1.73 30.11
N LYS A 477 2.45 -2.11 29.13
CA LYS A 477 2.46 -1.46 27.81
C LYS A 477 1.12 -1.60 27.07
N SER A 478 0.31 -2.61 27.39
CA SER A 478 -1.09 -2.72 26.94
C SER A 478 -1.97 -1.55 27.37
N GLU A 479 -1.80 -1.01 28.58
CA GLU A 479 -2.55 0.18 29.05
C GLU A 479 -2.03 1.44 28.34
N GLN A 480 -0.71 1.55 28.17
CA GLN A 480 -0.08 2.65 27.44
C GLN A 480 -0.54 2.68 25.97
N LEU A 481 -0.67 1.53 25.29
CA LEU A 481 -1.21 1.45 23.94
C LEU A 481 -2.68 1.89 23.84
N GLN A 482 -3.50 1.62 24.85
CA GLN A 482 -4.88 2.12 24.90
C GLN A 482 -4.88 3.66 25.00
N GLU A 483 -4.08 4.22 25.90
CA GLU A 483 -3.91 5.68 26.05
C GLU A 483 -3.40 6.35 24.76
N ILE A 484 -2.53 5.69 24.00
CA ILE A 484 -2.07 6.17 22.68
C ILE A 484 -3.19 6.04 21.63
N SER A 485 -3.93 4.94 21.60
CA SER A 485 -5.10 4.75 20.71
C SER A 485 -6.13 5.87 20.88
N ASP A 486 -6.40 6.26 22.13
CA ASP A 486 -7.39 7.28 22.46
C ASP A 486 -6.87 8.69 22.17
N ARG A 487 -5.64 9.05 22.59
CA ARG A 487 -5.05 10.36 22.28
C ARG A 487 -4.84 10.60 20.78
N VAL A 488 -4.33 9.60 20.07
CA VAL A 488 -4.08 9.68 18.62
C VAL A 488 -5.37 9.44 17.81
N ARG A 489 -6.48 9.10 18.47
CA ARG A 489 -7.80 8.82 17.86
C ARG A 489 -7.69 7.82 16.71
N LEU A 490 -6.93 6.74 16.93
CA LEU A 490 -6.68 5.65 15.98
C LEU A 490 -6.85 4.30 16.68
N GLY A 491 -7.93 3.58 16.33
CA GLY A 491 -8.19 2.27 16.92
C GLY A 491 -7.07 1.25 16.69
N LEU A 492 -6.74 0.51 17.75
CA LEU A 492 -5.65 -0.46 17.91
C LEU A 492 -5.31 -1.34 16.69
N GLY A 493 -6.31 -1.80 15.92
CA GLY A 493 -6.10 -2.57 14.69
C GLY A 493 -5.36 -1.84 13.55
N SER A 494 -5.14 -0.53 13.71
CA SER A 494 -4.31 0.31 12.82
C SER A 494 -2.86 0.47 13.31
N MET A 495 -2.49 -0.15 14.43
CA MET A 495 -1.19 -0.03 15.07
C MET A 495 -0.30 -1.26 14.83
N VAL A 496 1.01 -1.01 14.82
CA VAL A 496 2.06 -2.02 15.00
C VAL A 496 2.77 -1.68 16.30
N PHE A 497 2.99 -2.66 17.16
CA PHE A 497 3.82 -2.52 18.36
C PHE A 497 5.18 -3.18 18.11
N VAL A 498 6.27 -2.49 18.44
CA VAL A 498 7.64 -2.89 18.13
C VAL A 498 8.52 -2.76 19.38
N ASP A 499 9.13 -3.87 19.77
CA ASP A 499 9.79 -4.07 21.07
C ASP A 499 10.80 -5.23 20.91
N ASP A 500 11.97 -5.20 21.54
CA ASP A 500 12.89 -6.35 21.57
C ASP A 500 12.53 -7.38 22.66
N ASN A 501 11.80 -6.97 23.69
CA ASN A 501 11.32 -7.84 24.74
C ASN A 501 10.09 -8.64 24.27
N ARG A 502 10.34 -9.91 23.94
CA ARG A 502 9.30 -10.90 23.58
C ARG A 502 8.15 -10.98 24.59
N ALA A 503 8.41 -10.84 25.89
CA ALA A 503 7.36 -10.98 26.92
C ALA A 503 6.36 -9.82 26.88
N GLU A 504 6.83 -8.60 26.60
CA GLU A 504 5.97 -7.42 26.41
C GLU A 504 5.15 -7.55 25.12
N CYS A 505 5.75 -8.04 24.02
CA CYS A 505 5.01 -8.39 22.80
C CYS A 505 3.90 -9.42 23.07
N GLU A 506 4.22 -10.52 23.76
CA GLU A 506 3.22 -11.57 24.06
C GLU A 506 2.13 -11.07 25.03
N GLN A 507 2.46 -10.19 25.98
CA GLN A 507 1.47 -9.51 26.83
C GLN A 507 0.54 -8.60 26.02
N VAL A 508 1.09 -7.74 25.15
CA VAL A 508 0.30 -6.82 24.33
C VAL A 508 -0.60 -7.58 23.36
N ALA A 509 -0.11 -8.65 22.73
CA ALA A 509 -0.92 -9.51 21.85
C ALA A 509 -2.03 -10.26 22.59
N ALA A 510 -1.82 -10.64 23.86
CA ALA A 510 -2.84 -11.28 24.68
C ALA A 510 -3.92 -10.30 25.18
N ALA A 511 -3.52 -9.06 25.50
CA ALA A 511 -4.43 -8.02 26.00
C ALA A 511 -5.22 -7.33 24.87
N HIS A 512 -4.56 -7.03 23.75
CA HIS A 512 -5.14 -6.34 22.58
C HIS A 512 -4.87 -7.13 21.29
N PRO A 513 -5.60 -8.23 21.03
CA PRO A 513 -5.34 -9.14 19.92
C PRO A 513 -5.33 -8.51 18.52
N GLU A 514 -5.98 -7.37 18.31
CA GLU A 514 -5.91 -6.61 17.04
C GLU A 514 -4.62 -5.82 16.83
N VAL A 515 -3.78 -5.62 17.84
CA VAL A 515 -2.47 -4.98 17.70
C VAL A 515 -1.49 -5.95 17.05
N ARG A 516 -0.78 -5.49 16.01
CA ARG A 516 0.26 -6.28 15.36
C ARG A 516 1.58 -6.14 16.11
N THR A 517 1.91 -7.11 16.97
CA THR A 517 3.14 -7.11 17.76
C THR A 517 4.32 -7.69 16.99
N VAL A 518 5.46 -7.01 17.01
CA VAL A 518 6.68 -7.37 16.28
C VAL A 518 7.85 -7.40 17.26
N THR A 519 8.27 -8.61 17.66
CA THR A 519 9.49 -8.77 18.46
C THR A 519 10.72 -8.57 17.58
N LEU A 520 11.59 -7.65 17.97
CA LEU A 520 12.84 -7.36 17.25
C LEU A 520 13.87 -8.51 17.42
N PRO A 521 14.73 -8.75 16.42
CA PRO A 521 15.81 -9.73 16.53
C PRO A 521 16.93 -9.23 17.44
N ALA A 522 17.84 -10.11 17.88
CA ALA A 522 18.98 -9.72 18.73
C ALA A 522 20.10 -8.88 18.02
N SER A 523 19.79 -8.13 16.96
CA SER A 523 20.77 -7.32 16.22
C SER A 523 20.10 -6.13 15.50
N PRO A 524 20.43 -4.86 15.87
CA PRO A 524 19.77 -3.66 15.33
C PRO A 524 19.93 -3.50 13.82
N ALA A 525 21.04 -3.99 13.25
CA ALA A 525 21.30 -3.97 11.81
C ALA A 525 20.26 -4.75 10.95
N LYS A 526 19.35 -5.51 11.59
CA LYS A 526 18.25 -6.22 10.93
C LYS A 526 16.89 -5.53 11.06
N PHE A 527 16.73 -4.51 11.92
CA PHE A 527 15.43 -3.91 12.21
C PHE A 527 14.77 -3.27 10.97
N PRO A 528 15.48 -2.47 10.14
CA PRO A 528 14.88 -1.90 8.93
C PRO A 528 14.41 -2.99 7.94
N ALA A 529 15.18 -4.08 7.82
CA ALA A 529 14.89 -5.17 6.90
C ALA A 529 13.67 -5.99 7.34
N LEU A 530 13.51 -6.22 8.66
CA LEU A 530 12.32 -6.88 9.21
C LEU A 530 11.06 -6.03 8.97
N LEU A 531 11.06 -4.75 9.37
CA LEU A 531 9.88 -3.90 9.17
C LEU A 531 9.55 -3.71 7.68
N ALA A 532 10.56 -3.66 6.80
CA ALA A 532 10.38 -3.57 5.35
C ALA A 532 9.88 -4.85 4.67
N SER A 533 9.70 -5.96 5.41
CA SER A 533 9.04 -7.18 4.92
C SER A 533 7.66 -7.43 5.54
N LEU A 534 7.11 -6.49 6.33
CA LEU A 534 5.81 -6.65 6.98
C LEU A 534 4.68 -6.11 6.09
N PRO A 535 3.67 -6.93 5.71
CA PRO A 535 2.64 -6.60 4.71
C PRO A 535 1.95 -5.24 4.93
N TRP A 536 1.77 -4.87 6.20
CA TRP A 536 1.03 -3.70 6.63
C TRP A 536 1.86 -2.41 6.74
N LEU A 537 3.19 -2.46 6.53
CA LEU A 537 4.06 -1.27 6.47
C LEU A 537 4.37 -0.81 5.03
N HIS A 538 3.85 -1.50 4.02
CA HIS A 538 3.98 -1.09 2.61
C HIS A 538 2.97 0.02 2.24
N PRO A 539 3.40 1.10 1.55
CA PRO A 539 2.49 2.13 1.05
C PRO A 539 1.72 1.61 -0.18
N GLY A 540 0.39 1.52 -0.07
CA GLY A 540 -0.47 1.13 -1.21
C GLY A 540 -0.68 2.26 -2.23
N SER A 541 -0.72 3.50 -1.74
CA SER A 541 -0.61 4.73 -2.51
C SER A 541 -0.02 5.82 -1.61
N LEU A 542 0.83 6.69 -2.17
CA LEU A 542 1.33 7.89 -1.49
C LEU A 542 0.59 9.10 -2.08
N SER A 543 -0.27 9.73 -1.28
CA SER A 543 -0.93 10.99 -1.64
C SER A 543 -0.27 12.17 -0.92
N ASP A 544 -0.42 13.39 -1.47
CA ASP A 544 0.00 14.63 -0.79
C ASP A 544 -0.63 14.77 0.61
N GLU A 545 -1.78 14.10 0.84
CA GLU A 545 -2.48 14.06 2.12
C GLU A 545 -1.96 13.02 3.12
N ASP A 546 -1.10 12.09 2.68
CA ASP A 546 -0.28 11.28 3.58
C ASP A 546 0.85 12.15 4.16
N PHE A 547 1.53 12.96 3.32
CA PHE A 547 2.52 13.97 3.75
C PHE A 547 1.92 15.12 4.59
N ALA A 548 0.61 15.35 4.53
CA ALA A 548 -0.10 16.32 5.38
C ALA A 548 -0.54 15.74 6.74
N ARG A 549 -0.46 14.41 6.94
CA ARG A 549 -1.05 13.73 8.10
C ARG A 549 -0.36 14.05 9.42
N GLN A 550 0.97 13.93 9.50
CA GLN A 550 1.72 14.23 10.74
C GLN A 550 1.45 15.66 11.21
N ARG A 551 1.53 16.63 10.29
CA ARG A 551 1.22 18.04 10.54
C ARG A 551 -0.23 18.27 11.00
N SER A 552 -1.19 17.51 10.49
CA SER A 552 -2.59 17.56 10.98
C SER A 552 -2.76 17.05 12.41
N TYR A 553 -1.94 16.08 12.87
CA TYR A 553 -1.98 15.60 14.26
C TYR A 553 -1.20 16.50 15.22
N GLN A 554 -0.07 17.06 14.79
CA GLN A 554 0.63 18.12 15.54
C GLN A 554 -0.29 19.35 15.71
N ALA A 555 -1.03 19.73 14.66
CA ALA A 555 -2.08 20.75 14.72
C ALA A 555 -3.23 20.39 15.68
N LEU A 556 -3.64 19.12 15.77
CA LEU A 556 -4.66 18.67 16.73
C LEU A 556 -4.18 18.88 18.18
N ALA A 557 -2.95 18.49 18.51
CA ALA A 557 -2.39 18.70 19.85
C ALA A 557 -2.25 20.20 20.21
N ALA A 558 -1.81 21.04 19.26
CA ALA A 558 -1.77 22.49 19.44
C ALA A 558 -3.18 23.11 19.59
N ALA A 559 -4.19 22.54 18.92
CA ALA A 559 -5.58 22.93 19.08
C ALA A 559 -6.15 22.52 20.44
N GLU A 560 -5.84 21.32 20.94
CA GLU A 560 -6.25 20.85 22.28
C GLU A 560 -5.65 21.71 23.41
N GLN A 561 -4.38 22.14 23.29
CA GLN A 561 -3.81 23.15 24.20
C GLN A 561 -4.64 24.44 24.21
N LEU A 562 -5.09 24.89 23.03
CA LEU A 562 -5.92 26.09 22.87
C LEU A 562 -7.37 25.95 23.34
N ALA A 563 -7.90 24.73 23.41
CA ALA A 563 -9.21 24.44 24.00
C ALA A 563 -9.19 24.53 25.54
N THR A 564 -8.01 24.48 26.17
CA THR A 564 -7.86 24.57 27.63
C THR A 564 -8.43 25.88 28.15
N GLY A 565 -9.51 25.79 28.95
CA GLY A 565 -10.19 26.95 29.54
C GLY A 565 -11.15 27.68 28.59
N ARG A 566 -11.55 27.09 27.45
CA ARG A 566 -12.57 27.63 26.53
C ARG A 566 -13.80 26.74 26.46
N THR A 567 -14.91 27.31 26.00
CA THR A 567 -16.06 26.53 25.53
C THR A 567 -15.80 25.90 24.15
N LEU A 568 -16.59 24.89 23.78
CA LEU A 568 -16.51 24.24 22.47
C LEU A 568 -16.76 25.22 21.31
N ASP A 569 -17.71 26.13 21.47
CA ASP A 569 -18.08 27.14 20.48
C ASP A 569 -16.92 28.12 20.19
N GLU A 570 -16.35 28.72 21.25
CA GLU A 570 -15.17 29.59 21.17
C GLU A 570 -13.93 28.89 20.60
N PHE A 571 -13.80 27.59 20.84
CA PHE A 571 -12.74 26.77 20.26
C PHE A 571 -12.95 26.57 18.76
N LEU A 572 -14.13 26.11 18.32
CA LEU A 572 -14.43 25.84 16.91
C LEU A 572 -14.44 27.12 16.07
N ALA A 573 -15.04 28.21 16.56
CA ALA A 573 -14.93 29.53 15.93
C ALA A 573 -13.46 30.00 15.85
N GLY A 574 -12.67 29.70 16.88
CA GLY A 574 -11.24 29.97 16.94
C GLY A 574 -10.39 29.21 15.92
N LEU A 575 -10.86 28.08 15.37
CA LEU A 575 -10.14 27.33 14.33
C LEU A 575 -10.14 28.01 12.95
N GLN A 576 -11.13 28.88 12.70
CA GLN A 576 -11.33 29.59 11.42
C GLN A 576 -11.36 28.63 10.23
N MET A 577 -12.30 27.68 10.25
CA MET A 577 -12.32 26.56 9.31
C MET A 577 -12.94 26.93 7.95
N GLU A 578 -12.36 26.36 6.89
CA GLU A 578 -12.86 26.47 5.52
C GLU A 578 -13.11 25.07 4.95
N ALA A 579 -14.27 24.87 4.32
CA ALA A 579 -14.63 23.62 3.64
C ALA A 579 -14.86 23.85 2.14
N VAL A 580 -14.55 22.81 1.36
CA VAL A 580 -14.88 22.70 -0.06
C VAL A 580 -15.52 21.33 -0.27
N ILE A 581 -16.71 21.31 -0.89
CA ILE A 581 -17.44 20.08 -1.22
C ILE A 581 -17.48 19.96 -2.75
N GLU A 582 -16.88 18.90 -3.29
CA GLU A 582 -16.70 18.70 -4.72
C GLU A 582 -17.07 17.26 -5.15
N PRO A 583 -17.65 17.09 -6.36
CA PRO A 583 -17.89 15.77 -6.95
C PRO A 583 -16.63 14.91 -7.02
N ILE A 584 -16.80 13.61 -6.79
CA ILE A 584 -15.76 12.60 -7.05
C ILE A 584 -15.41 12.63 -8.54
N ASN A 585 -14.11 12.76 -8.82
CA ASN A 585 -13.57 12.90 -10.16
C ASN A 585 -12.23 12.17 -10.27
N SER A 586 -11.63 12.15 -11.46
CA SER A 586 -10.38 11.41 -11.75
C SER A 586 -9.18 11.79 -10.89
N THR A 587 -9.18 12.95 -10.21
CA THR A 587 -8.12 13.33 -9.26
C THR A 587 -8.43 12.96 -7.80
N THR A 588 -9.72 12.80 -7.44
CA THR A 588 -10.16 12.54 -6.06
C THR A 588 -10.60 11.09 -5.83
N ILE A 589 -10.86 10.31 -6.89
CA ILE A 589 -11.33 8.92 -6.85
C ILE A 589 -10.42 7.97 -6.07
N ASP A 590 -9.11 8.05 -6.26
CA ASP A 590 -8.10 7.28 -5.49
C ASP A 590 -8.29 7.52 -3.98
N ARG A 591 -8.48 8.78 -3.59
CA ARG A 591 -8.59 9.21 -2.20
C ARG A 591 -9.95 8.89 -1.58
N ALA A 592 -11.04 9.06 -2.33
CA ALA A 592 -12.37 8.66 -1.90
C ALA A 592 -12.41 7.15 -1.61
N ALA A 593 -11.90 6.32 -2.53
CA ALA A 593 -11.77 4.88 -2.34
C ALA A 593 -10.86 4.53 -1.14
N GLN A 594 -9.72 5.20 -0.99
CA GLN A 594 -8.81 4.98 0.14
C GLN A 594 -9.48 5.30 1.49
N LEU A 595 -10.31 6.35 1.56
CA LEU A 595 -11.08 6.69 2.77
C LEU A 595 -12.22 5.69 3.03
N VAL A 596 -12.94 5.23 2.01
CA VAL A 596 -13.97 4.17 2.13
C VAL A 596 -13.36 2.86 2.63
N ALA A 597 -12.19 2.47 2.13
CA ALA A 597 -11.47 1.28 2.61
C ALA A 597 -10.96 1.45 4.06
N LYS A 598 -10.38 2.60 4.40
CA LYS A 598 -9.63 2.78 5.66
C LYS A 598 -10.45 3.30 6.85
N THR A 599 -11.62 3.93 6.64
CA THR A 599 -12.36 4.60 7.74
C THR A 599 -13.26 3.63 8.51
N ASN A 600 -13.18 3.66 9.84
CA ASN A 600 -13.94 2.77 10.73
C ASN A 600 -14.72 3.53 11.81
N GLN A 601 -14.07 4.41 12.57
CA GLN A 601 -14.67 5.10 13.73
C GLN A 601 -15.83 6.03 13.36
N PHE A 602 -15.69 6.75 12.25
CA PHE A 602 -16.74 7.60 11.70
C PHE A 602 -17.11 7.09 10.30
N ASN A 603 -17.82 5.97 10.26
CA ASN A 603 -18.45 5.41 9.07
C ASN A 603 -19.75 4.72 9.51
N LEU A 604 -20.89 5.24 9.06
CA LEU A 604 -22.20 4.85 9.58
C LEU A 604 -22.62 3.42 9.18
N THR A 605 -22.32 3.00 7.94
CA THR A 605 -22.72 1.68 7.43
C THR A 605 -21.56 0.68 7.41
N THR A 606 -20.31 1.15 7.51
CA THR A 606 -19.07 0.38 7.30
C THR A 606 -18.96 -0.35 5.95
N ARG A 607 -19.85 -0.02 4.99
CA ARG A 607 -19.84 -0.55 3.63
C ARG A 607 -18.48 -0.28 2.96
N ARG A 608 -18.01 -1.25 2.16
CA ARG A 608 -16.70 -1.22 1.50
C ARG A 608 -16.87 -1.26 0.00
N HIS A 609 -16.75 -0.10 -0.61
CA HIS A 609 -16.62 0.02 -2.06
C HIS A 609 -15.14 -0.03 -2.45
N THR A 610 -14.80 -0.90 -3.38
CA THR A 610 -13.53 -0.85 -4.12
C THR A 610 -13.49 0.43 -4.98
N GLN A 611 -12.30 0.86 -5.43
CA GLN A 611 -12.18 2.04 -6.31
C GLN A 611 -13.11 1.95 -7.52
N THR A 612 -13.21 0.78 -8.16
CA THR A 612 -14.04 0.61 -9.36
C THR A 612 -15.55 0.59 -9.07
N GLN A 613 -15.96 0.33 -7.82
CA GLN A 613 -17.35 0.55 -7.39
C GLN A 613 -17.60 2.04 -7.14
N VAL A 614 -16.70 2.75 -6.44
CA VAL A 614 -16.81 4.20 -6.24
C VAL A 614 -16.81 4.94 -7.58
N LEU A 615 -16.01 4.49 -8.57
CA LEU A 615 -15.99 5.09 -9.91
C LEU A 615 -17.35 4.97 -10.60
N LYS A 616 -17.93 3.76 -10.65
CA LYS A 616 -19.27 3.52 -11.20
C LYS A 616 -20.35 4.36 -10.50
N ILE A 617 -20.27 4.46 -9.17
CA ILE A 617 -21.15 5.31 -8.35
C ILE A 617 -20.95 6.82 -8.63
N SER A 618 -19.74 7.26 -8.99
CA SER A 618 -19.49 8.66 -9.39
C SER A 618 -19.87 8.99 -10.84
N GLU A 619 -20.05 7.97 -11.69
CA GLU A 619 -20.48 8.12 -13.09
C GLU A 619 -22.01 8.01 -13.27
N ASP A 620 -22.75 7.60 -12.23
CA ASP A 620 -24.19 7.38 -12.28
C ASP A 620 -24.99 8.66 -11.91
N PRO A 621 -25.88 9.17 -12.79
CA PRO A 621 -26.65 10.38 -12.55
C PRO A 621 -27.79 10.23 -11.53
N GLN A 622 -28.04 9.04 -10.97
CA GLN A 622 -28.91 8.86 -9.79
C GLN A 622 -28.16 9.08 -8.46
N TRP A 623 -26.83 9.19 -8.47
CA TRP A 623 -26.02 9.25 -7.26
C TRP A 623 -25.48 10.65 -6.96
N PHE A 624 -25.46 11.01 -5.67
CA PHE A 624 -24.72 12.13 -5.12
C PHE A 624 -23.41 11.61 -4.55
N SER A 625 -22.31 11.91 -5.23
CA SER A 625 -21.02 11.27 -5.03
C SER A 625 -19.94 12.33 -4.79
N VAL A 626 -19.78 12.76 -3.54
CA VAL A 626 -18.97 13.94 -3.18
C VAL A 626 -17.86 13.65 -2.17
N THR A 627 -16.82 14.48 -2.24
CA THR A 627 -15.75 14.59 -1.25
C THR A 627 -15.82 15.92 -0.50
N LEU A 628 -15.42 15.94 0.77
CA LEU A 628 -15.21 17.18 1.54
C LEU A 628 -13.73 17.35 1.85
N ARG A 629 -13.15 18.48 1.44
CA ARG A 629 -11.85 19.00 1.90
C ARG A 629 -12.08 19.98 3.03
N LEU A 630 -11.26 19.92 4.08
CA LEU A 630 -11.29 20.86 5.21
C LEU A 630 -9.90 21.45 5.46
N ARG A 631 -9.87 22.75 5.78
CA ARG A 631 -8.69 23.48 6.24
C ARG A 631 -9.02 24.24 7.52
N ASP A 632 -8.06 24.37 8.41
CA ASP A 632 -8.09 25.32 9.52
C ASP A 632 -6.87 26.25 9.51
N ARG A 633 -6.74 27.13 10.50
CA ARG A 633 -5.61 28.06 10.62
C ARG A 633 -4.25 27.41 10.91
N PHE A 634 -4.20 26.12 11.27
CA PHE A 634 -2.99 25.36 11.59
C PHE A 634 -2.56 24.45 10.44
N ALA A 635 -3.51 23.82 9.75
CA ALA A 635 -3.25 22.88 8.66
C ALA A 635 -4.35 22.90 7.60
N ASP A 636 -3.94 22.70 6.34
CA ASP A 636 -4.83 22.13 5.33
C ASP A 636 -4.88 20.62 5.58
N HIS A 637 -6.04 20.08 5.89
CA HIS A 637 -6.19 18.66 6.18
C HIS A 637 -6.36 17.82 4.93
N GLY A 638 -6.58 18.40 3.74
CA GLY A 638 -6.96 17.66 2.52
C GLY A 638 -8.38 17.10 2.58
N ILE A 639 -8.68 16.14 1.71
CA ILE A 639 -9.95 15.41 1.66
C ILE A 639 -10.10 14.56 2.93
N VAL A 640 -11.10 14.93 3.72
CA VAL A 640 -11.40 14.37 5.04
C VAL A 640 -12.73 13.65 5.09
N GLY A 641 -13.65 13.92 4.17
CA GLY A 641 -14.98 13.30 4.14
C GLY A 641 -15.36 12.75 2.77
N VAL A 642 -16.24 11.74 2.77
CA VAL A 642 -16.90 11.19 1.58
C VAL A 642 -18.37 10.96 1.92
N LEU A 643 -19.26 11.35 1.03
CA LEU A 643 -20.68 11.00 1.08
C LEU A 643 -21.12 10.43 -0.27
N LEU A 644 -21.74 9.25 -0.25
CA LEU A 644 -22.39 8.58 -1.37
C LEU A 644 -23.87 8.35 -1.02
N ALA A 645 -24.79 8.87 -1.84
CA ALA A 645 -26.22 8.67 -1.69
C ALA A 645 -26.92 8.44 -3.03
N GLU A 646 -28.03 7.71 -3.04
CA GLU A 646 -28.77 7.30 -4.25
C GLU A 646 -30.22 7.82 -4.23
N ASP A 647 -30.67 8.43 -5.33
CA ASP A 647 -32.08 8.76 -5.56
C ASP A 647 -32.87 7.51 -5.95
N ARG A 648 -33.70 7.05 -5.01
CA ARG A 648 -34.57 5.87 -5.12
C ARG A 648 -36.01 6.25 -5.44
N GLY A 649 -36.22 7.28 -6.26
CA GLY A 649 -37.53 7.66 -6.77
C GLY A 649 -38.31 8.55 -5.80
N GLY A 650 -37.66 9.62 -5.32
CA GLY A 650 -38.27 10.59 -4.38
C GLY A 650 -37.86 10.41 -2.92
N VAL A 651 -37.02 9.41 -2.62
CA VAL A 651 -36.28 9.23 -1.37
C VAL A 651 -34.80 9.10 -1.71
N ALA A 652 -33.95 9.93 -1.11
CA ALA A 652 -32.51 9.80 -1.22
C ALA A 652 -31.97 8.89 -0.10
N GLU A 653 -31.36 7.75 -0.40
CA GLU A 653 -30.73 6.86 0.60
C GLU A 653 -29.22 7.12 0.70
N ILE A 654 -28.73 7.45 1.89
CA ILE A 654 -27.30 7.59 2.19
C ILE A 654 -26.70 6.19 2.39
N ASP A 655 -25.98 5.71 1.39
CA ASP A 655 -25.25 4.44 1.44
C ASP A 655 -23.99 4.53 2.31
N THR A 656 -23.23 5.62 2.14
CA THR A 656 -21.94 5.83 2.81
C THR A 656 -21.83 7.28 3.22
N LEU A 657 -21.64 7.52 4.52
CA LEU A 657 -21.16 8.78 5.07
C LEU A 657 -20.02 8.48 6.05
N LEU A 658 -18.86 9.08 5.79
CA LEU A 658 -17.66 8.91 6.60
C LEU A 658 -16.83 10.18 6.73
N LEU A 659 -16.08 10.27 7.83
CA LEU A 659 -15.07 11.30 8.08
C LEU A 659 -13.77 10.67 8.60
N SER A 660 -12.65 11.30 8.28
CA SER A 660 -11.36 10.98 8.88
C SER A 660 -11.30 11.43 10.34
N CYS A 661 -10.74 10.59 11.20
CA CYS A 661 -10.40 10.86 12.60
C CYS A 661 -9.79 12.25 12.88
N ARG A 662 -9.01 12.82 11.94
CA ARG A 662 -8.39 14.15 12.06
C ARG A 662 -9.35 15.35 12.09
N VAL A 663 -10.64 15.18 11.78
CA VAL A 663 -11.66 16.27 11.79
C VAL A 663 -12.94 15.95 12.59
N ILE A 664 -12.99 14.83 13.30
CA ILE A 664 -14.18 14.44 14.09
C ILE A 664 -14.46 15.49 15.18
N GLY A 665 -15.72 15.86 15.35
CA GLY A 665 -16.15 16.83 16.37
C GLY A 665 -15.96 18.29 15.94
N ARG A 666 -15.79 18.56 14.64
CA ARG A 666 -15.69 19.91 14.06
C ARG A 666 -16.96 20.36 13.31
N GLY A 667 -17.94 19.47 13.13
CA GLY A 667 -19.19 19.74 12.40
C GLY A 667 -19.07 19.61 10.87
N ALA A 668 -17.97 19.07 10.35
CA ALA A 668 -17.81 18.85 8.90
C ALA A 668 -18.83 17.84 8.34
N GLU A 669 -19.37 16.98 9.21
CA GLU A 669 -20.50 16.10 8.94
C GLU A 669 -21.81 16.86 8.62
N ASP A 670 -22.00 18.04 9.22
CA ASP A 670 -23.22 18.84 9.09
C ASP A 670 -23.29 19.48 7.69
N ASN A 671 -22.16 19.98 7.20
CA ASN A 671 -22.01 20.51 5.85
C ASN A 671 -22.25 19.43 4.76
N LEU A 672 -21.83 18.18 5.01
CA LEU A 672 -22.14 17.05 4.11
C LEU A 672 -23.63 16.68 4.11
N LEU A 673 -24.26 16.63 5.29
CA LEU A 673 -25.69 16.31 5.42
C LEU A 673 -26.59 17.39 4.80
N ALA A 674 -26.24 18.67 4.95
CA ALA A 674 -26.92 19.76 4.27
C ALA A 674 -26.77 19.67 2.74
N ALA A 675 -25.57 19.39 2.23
CA ALA A 675 -25.31 19.32 0.79
C ALA A 675 -26.10 18.18 0.09
N VAL A 676 -26.21 17.00 0.71
CA VAL A 676 -27.05 15.91 0.15
C VAL A 676 -28.54 16.21 0.26
N ALA A 677 -28.99 16.87 1.33
CA ALA A 677 -30.38 17.29 1.49
C ALA A 677 -30.81 18.35 0.47
N GLU A 678 -29.94 19.33 0.16
CA GLU A 678 -30.16 20.31 -0.91
C GLU A 678 -30.25 19.64 -2.29
N TRP A 679 -29.32 18.73 -2.61
CA TRP A 679 -29.34 17.95 -3.85
C TRP A 679 -30.62 17.09 -3.97
N ALA A 680 -31.01 16.41 -2.89
CA ALA A 680 -32.22 15.59 -2.85
C ALA A 680 -33.47 16.45 -3.09
N ARG A 681 -33.58 17.62 -2.44
CA ARG A 681 -34.67 18.59 -2.68
C ARG A 681 -34.68 19.12 -4.10
N ALA A 682 -33.52 19.43 -4.68
CA ALA A 682 -33.42 19.91 -6.06
C ALA A 682 -33.91 18.87 -7.09
N ARG A 683 -33.80 17.57 -6.76
CA ARG A 683 -34.35 16.45 -7.54
C ARG A 683 -35.82 16.13 -7.24
N GLY A 684 -36.45 16.82 -6.30
CA GLY A 684 -37.84 16.56 -5.89
C GLY A 684 -38.00 15.40 -4.91
N CYS A 685 -36.94 14.95 -4.24
CA CYS A 685 -37.07 14.02 -3.11
C CYS A 685 -37.76 14.71 -1.93
N SER A 686 -38.73 14.03 -1.33
CA SER A 686 -39.43 14.46 -0.11
C SER A 686 -38.72 14.03 1.17
N ARG A 687 -37.81 13.05 1.09
CA ARG A 687 -37.19 12.42 2.25
C ARG A 687 -35.73 12.07 2.01
N LEU A 688 -34.94 12.14 3.07
CA LEU A 688 -33.56 11.66 3.15
C LEU A 688 -33.49 10.50 4.15
N LEU A 689 -32.97 9.35 3.72
CA LEU A 689 -32.89 8.12 4.51
C LEU A 689 -31.44 7.78 4.82
N GLY A 690 -31.05 7.89 6.09
CA GLY A 690 -29.79 7.39 6.61
C GLY A 690 -29.90 5.94 7.10
N ARG A 691 -28.78 5.19 7.06
CA ARG A 691 -28.68 3.88 7.72
C ARG A 691 -27.47 3.82 8.65
N TYR A 692 -27.65 3.25 9.84
CA TYR A 692 -26.57 2.97 10.78
C TYR A 692 -26.43 1.46 10.98
N LEU A 693 -25.30 0.89 10.56
CA LEU A 693 -24.94 -0.50 10.86
C LEU A 693 -24.02 -0.51 12.08
N SER A 694 -24.57 -0.88 13.24
CA SER A 694 -23.83 -0.86 14.50
C SER A 694 -22.74 -1.93 14.54
N THR A 695 -21.50 -1.51 14.79
CA THR A 695 -20.33 -2.38 14.97
C THR A 695 -19.55 -1.96 16.22
N PRO A 696 -18.68 -2.83 16.78
CA PRO A 696 -17.79 -2.44 17.88
C PRO A 696 -16.81 -1.30 17.54
N ARG A 697 -16.69 -0.91 16.26
CA ARG A 697 -15.71 0.08 15.79
C ARG A 697 -16.31 1.45 15.44
N ASN A 698 -17.62 1.57 15.24
CA ASN A 698 -18.30 2.81 14.84
C ASN A 698 -19.35 3.32 15.85
N ALA A 699 -19.31 2.85 17.10
CA ALA A 699 -20.20 3.31 18.17
C ALA A 699 -20.19 4.84 18.38
N LEU A 700 -19.09 5.51 18.01
CA LEU A 700 -18.93 6.97 18.02
C LEU A 700 -19.98 7.74 17.19
N VAL A 701 -20.64 7.09 16.22
CA VAL A 701 -21.61 7.72 15.32
C VAL A 701 -23.04 7.19 15.48
N SER A 702 -23.37 6.45 16.55
CA SER A 702 -24.76 5.98 16.79
C SER A 702 -25.76 7.13 16.88
N GLU A 703 -25.40 8.19 17.61
CA GLU A 703 -26.27 9.35 17.83
C GLU A 703 -26.21 10.38 16.70
N LEU A 704 -25.46 10.14 15.62
CA LEU A 704 -25.27 11.12 14.54
C LEU A 704 -26.60 11.55 13.91
N TYR A 705 -27.42 10.56 13.52
CA TYR A 705 -28.73 10.80 12.92
C TYR A 705 -29.75 11.38 13.94
N PRO A 706 -29.97 10.78 15.13
CA PRO A 706 -30.84 11.33 16.17
C PRO A 706 -30.54 12.79 16.55
N SER A 707 -29.26 13.12 16.77
CA SER A 707 -28.83 14.48 17.17
C SER A 707 -29.06 15.55 16.09
N ARG A 708 -29.42 15.15 14.86
CA ARG A 708 -29.59 16.00 13.68
C ARG A 708 -31.00 15.96 13.11
N GLY A 709 -31.97 15.56 13.93
CA GLY A 709 -33.40 15.60 13.60
C GLY A 709 -33.89 14.44 12.74
N PHE A 710 -33.07 13.43 12.46
CA PHE A 710 -33.55 12.20 11.81
C PHE A 710 -34.28 11.33 12.84
N VAL A 711 -35.46 10.81 12.47
CA VAL A 711 -36.29 9.94 13.30
C VAL A 711 -36.07 8.47 12.90
N ALA A 712 -36.03 7.56 13.86
CA ALA A 712 -35.91 6.12 13.59
C ALA A 712 -37.11 5.61 12.78
N ASP A 713 -36.85 4.93 11.66
CA ASP A 713 -37.83 4.74 10.58
C ASP A 713 -38.20 3.26 10.39
N ALA A 714 -38.92 2.70 11.38
CA ALA A 714 -39.17 1.26 11.52
C ALA A 714 -39.86 0.59 10.31
N ASP A 715 -40.56 1.36 9.47
CA ASP A 715 -41.30 0.85 8.31
C ASP A 715 -40.44 0.77 7.01
N ALA A 716 -39.18 1.20 7.03
CA ALA A 716 -38.29 1.22 5.85
C ALA A 716 -37.71 -0.16 5.43
N ASP A 717 -38.03 -1.23 6.14
CA ASP A 717 -37.46 -2.57 5.95
C ASP A 717 -38.28 -3.44 4.99
N THR A 718 -38.39 -3.02 3.71
CA THR A 718 -39.06 -3.81 2.65
C THR A 718 -38.37 -3.83 1.28
N ALA A 719 -37.03 -3.87 1.21
CA ALA A 719 -36.31 -4.26 -0.04
C ALA A 719 -34.83 -4.67 0.18
N GLY A 720 -34.54 -5.77 0.89
CA GLY A 720 -33.16 -6.24 1.04
C GLY A 720 -33.01 -7.58 1.78
N ASP A 721 -31.91 -8.30 1.52
CA ASP A 721 -31.63 -9.62 2.12
C ASP A 721 -31.36 -9.51 3.63
N GLU A 722 -31.91 -10.42 4.44
CA GLU A 722 -32.19 -10.29 5.89
C GLU A 722 -30.96 -10.18 6.82
N THR A 723 -29.76 -9.96 6.28
CA THR A 723 -28.48 -9.98 7.01
C THR A 723 -27.64 -8.71 6.89
N THR A 724 -28.07 -7.70 6.11
CA THR A 724 -27.26 -6.49 5.84
C THR A 724 -27.99 -5.17 6.11
N VAL A 725 -29.14 -5.23 6.79
CA VAL A 725 -30.00 -4.06 7.01
C VAL A 725 -29.61 -3.34 8.30
N GLY A 726 -28.91 -2.21 8.17
CA GLY A 726 -28.62 -1.30 9.27
C GLY A 726 -29.83 -0.42 9.60
N SER A 727 -29.96 -0.04 10.88
CA SER A 727 -31.08 0.74 11.43
C SER A 727 -31.39 1.98 10.57
N PRO A 728 -32.61 2.08 10.01
CA PRO A 728 -33.01 3.20 9.18
C PRO A 728 -33.39 4.43 10.01
N TYR A 729 -33.01 5.61 9.52
CA TYR A 729 -33.29 6.92 10.10
C TYR A 729 -33.76 7.86 8.98
N GLY A 730 -34.98 8.38 9.07
CA GLY A 730 -35.57 9.28 8.07
C GLY A 730 -35.55 10.74 8.51
N TYR A 731 -35.23 11.64 7.59
CA TYR A 731 -35.38 13.10 7.73
C TYR A 731 -36.36 13.60 6.67
N ASP A 732 -37.34 14.40 7.07
CA ASP A 732 -38.33 15.00 6.16
C ASP A 732 -37.76 16.26 5.51
N LEU A 733 -37.68 16.27 4.17
CA LEU A 733 -37.11 17.39 3.41
C LEU A 733 -38.16 18.48 3.13
N THR A 734 -39.43 18.31 3.51
CA THR A 734 -40.44 19.37 3.44
C THR A 734 -40.26 20.37 4.57
N ASP A 735 -39.92 19.91 5.79
CA ASP A 735 -39.63 20.75 6.96
C ASP A 735 -38.39 21.64 6.79
N GLY A 736 -37.39 21.21 5.99
CA GLY A 736 -36.17 22.00 5.81
C GLY A 736 -35.02 21.29 5.12
N VAL A 737 -33.82 21.76 5.42
CA VAL A 737 -32.52 21.17 5.14
C VAL A 737 -31.80 21.13 6.49
N PRO A 738 -31.07 20.04 6.85
CA PRO A 738 -30.28 20.02 8.08
C PRO A 738 -29.32 21.23 8.16
N PRO A 739 -29.15 21.87 9.33
CA PRO A 739 -28.29 23.04 9.45
C PRO A 739 -26.82 22.71 9.17
N ARG A 740 -26.14 23.59 8.44
CA ARG A 740 -24.67 23.54 8.25
C ARG A 740 -23.95 23.98 9.54
N SER A 741 -22.73 23.52 9.77
CA SER A 741 -21.93 23.94 10.92
C SER A 741 -21.66 25.46 10.87
N PRO A 742 -21.97 26.23 11.94
CA PRO A 742 -21.78 27.68 11.97
C PRO A 742 -20.29 28.09 12.04
N HIS A 743 -19.38 27.14 12.30
CA HIS A 743 -17.95 27.38 12.44
C HIS A 743 -17.14 27.08 11.16
N ILE A 744 -17.80 26.60 10.10
CA ILE A 744 -17.17 26.20 8.84
C ILE A 744 -17.64 27.11 7.71
N ARG A 745 -16.72 27.89 7.14
CA ARG A 745 -16.98 28.69 5.94
C ARG A 745 -16.84 27.82 4.69
N GLU A 746 -17.93 27.59 3.97
CA GLU A 746 -17.84 26.95 2.66
C GLU A 746 -17.30 27.94 1.62
N ALA A 747 -16.19 27.57 0.98
CA ALA A 747 -15.49 28.42 0.02
C ALA A 747 -16.05 28.27 -1.40
N GLN A 748 -16.61 27.11 -1.75
CA GLN A 748 -17.24 26.82 -3.04
C GLN A 748 -18.29 25.70 -2.90
N LEU A 749 -19.52 25.99 -3.34
CA LEU A 749 -20.52 24.99 -3.73
C LEU A 749 -20.57 24.94 -5.26
N HIS A 750 -19.77 24.05 -5.86
CA HIS A 750 -19.92 23.75 -7.28
C HIS A 750 -21.01 22.70 -7.49
N HIS A 751 -22.26 23.17 -7.60
CA HIS A 751 -23.39 22.39 -8.12
C HIS A 751 -23.13 22.03 -9.60
N GLY A 752 -22.36 20.98 -9.82
CA GLY A 752 -21.99 20.41 -11.12
C GLY A 752 -22.61 19.04 -11.36
N HIS A 753 -23.81 18.81 -10.81
CA HIS A 753 -24.66 17.63 -10.97
C HIS A 753 -26.03 18.07 -11.50
#